data_AF-A0A286NV29-F1
#
_entry.id   AF-A0A286NV29-F1
#
_cell.length_a   1.000
_cell.length_b   1.000
_cell.length_c   1.000
_cell.angle_alpha   90.00
_cell.angle_beta   90.00
_cell.angle_gamma   90.00
#
_symmetry.space_group_name_H-M   'P 1'
#
loop_
_entity.id
_entity.type
_entity.pdbx_description
1 polymer ?
#
loop_
_entity_poly.entity_id
_entity_poly.type
_entity_poly.pdbx_seq_one_letter_code
_entity_poly.pdbx_strand_id
1 'polypeptide(L)'
;MAKRLGERLVEAGLVTTESIQKALEHQKITGHRLGDCLVEIGLLQESALLRFLAAEFQTRFVSAEKLAKARIPTEVLDKVPVRLAEAQNVLPLAIDRERSLLSVVAAEPQNKKLMDEIALVTGMQEVYAYVGLRSSIAAAIRKHYYGDPTAFAALEFGGQMRADVNAMTSAYENTGGTAPKASLQLKLDTETRLRLQRPGTQTRNGTRGDALLGSRGTVADNDYIETLNILVTMLERDRKYHRGHSAQLARQAAVVARRLGMTPKDVSAVTIAGFLHDLGKPADRHFCLASNAVNPEWVTDAKRYARVPTKVFETVHLPAQVNTMLAQLYEAYDGSGSPQGAKGDDITLGARILAAVDSYLELTKNPANAHGKLFSKAKALEHLKEHAGTLYDPLVADIVAQVQSGELLRHRLANDGRQIFIVEPEESTRTDLLDASQKQGLVAYALSQLEGAYDALAHQECDVLAVGLKFGLDEVLGLLQAVRSSAEHAGLPVVVLGDPDAGTRERLMMGGATAVVAPTAMDESARTLRTLYDDRILHNGPARVVRGSLDEMPAPELLKTLGAQKKSGRLFLKHHAHEGYLHLEQGRVVFAAIAGQSGEQALQTLLGFHQADFRYDPDSLLLDPPHLDKAMDSVIQQIAVRRPTVSVPTV
;
A
#
# COMPACT_ATOMS: atom_id res chain seq x y z
N MET A 1 -11.30 -41.27 -17.11
CA MET A 1 -11.23 -39.84 -16.75
C MET A 1 -12.09 -39.63 -15.53
N ALA A 2 -11.61 -38.94 -14.49
CA ALA A 2 -12.43 -38.60 -13.34
C ALA A 2 -13.60 -37.70 -13.80
N LYS A 3 -14.84 -38.12 -13.54
CA LYS A 3 -16.04 -37.32 -13.83
C LYS A 3 -15.96 -35.99 -13.08
N ARG A 4 -16.42 -34.90 -13.70
CA ARG A 4 -16.37 -33.57 -13.08
C ARG A 4 -17.33 -33.51 -11.90
N LEU A 5 -17.02 -32.71 -10.87
CA LEU A 5 -17.84 -32.59 -9.65
C LEU A 5 -19.32 -32.32 -9.96
N GLY A 6 -19.59 -31.44 -10.94
CA GLY A 6 -20.96 -31.16 -11.37
C GLY A 6 -21.72 -32.38 -11.89
N GLU A 7 -21.11 -33.17 -12.78
CA GLU A 7 -21.74 -34.39 -13.33
C GLU A 7 -22.08 -35.39 -12.22
N ARG A 8 -21.21 -35.49 -11.23
CA ARG A 8 -21.36 -36.42 -10.10
C ARG A 8 -22.43 -35.98 -9.11
N LEU A 9 -22.59 -34.67 -8.90
CA LEU A 9 -23.67 -34.13 -8.08
C LEU A 9 -25.05 -34.30 -8.76
N VAL A 10 -25.11 -34.28 -10.10
CA VAL A 10 -26.33 -34.59 -10.87
C VAL A 10 -26.67 -36.08 -10.80
N GLU A 11 -25.68 -36.94 -10.98
CA GLU A 11 -25.86 -38.40 -10.86
C GLU A 11 -26.31 -38.81 -9.45
N ALA A 12 -25.86 -38.09 -8.42
CA ALA A 12 -26.31 -38.28 -7.03
C ALA A 12 -27.70 -37.69 -6.73
N GLY A 13 -28.33 -37.02 -7.70
CA GLY A 13 -29.64 -36.38 -7.53
C GLY A 13 -29.65 -35.17 -6.60
N LEU A 14 -28.48 -34.58 -6.29
CA LEU A 14 -28.36 -33.47 -5.35
C LEU A 14 -28.59 -32.10 -6.01
N VAL A 15 -28.32 -31.98 -7.31
CA VAL A 15 -28.49 -30.74 -8.10
C VAL A 15 -28.94 -31.09 -9.52
N THR A 16 -29.62 -30.15 -10.18
CA THR A 16 -29.98 -30.29 -11.60
C THR A 16 -28.91 -29.71 -12.52
N THR A 17 -28.92 -30.09 -13.79
CA THR A 17 -28.02 -29.54 -14.81
C THR A 17 -28.18 -28.03 -14.98
N GLU A 18 -29.40 -27.52 -14.80
CA GLU A 18 -29.70 -26.07 -14.81
C GLU A 18 -29.05 -25.36 -13.61
N SER A 19 -29.10 -25.98 -12.42
CA SER A 19 -28.46 -25.41 -11.22
C SER A 19 -26.94 -25.32 -11.36
N ILE A 20 -26.32 -26.28 -12.04
CA ILE A 20 -24.89 -26.24 -12.34
C ILE A 20 -24.56 -25.10 -13.30
N GLN A 21 -25.39 -24.87 -14.32
CA GLN A 21 -25.15 -23.77 -15.26
C GLN A 21 -25.18 -22.41 -14.56
N LYS A 22 -26.15 -22.18 -13.67
CA LYS A 22 -26.23 -20.98 -12.83
C LYS A 22 -25.02 -20.85 -11.90
N ALA A 23 -24.56 -21.96 -11.32
CA ALA A 23 -23.36 -21.97 -10.48
C ALA A 23 -22.07 -21.69 -11.27
N LEU A 24 -21.98 -22.13 -12.52
CA LEU A 24 -20.86 -21.87 -13.42
C LEU A 24 -20.81 -20.39 -13.85
N GLU A 25 -21.98 -19.77 -14.07
CA GLU A 25 -22.08 -18.34 -14.34
C GLU A 25 -21.64 -17.52 -13.13
N HIS A 26 -22.07 -17.90 -11.92
CA HIS A 26 -21.61 -17.28 -10.68
C HIS A 26 -20.11 -17.50 -10.45
N GLN A 27 -19.60 -18.70 -10.72
CA GLN A 27 -18.16 -19.01 -10.65
C GLN A 27 -17.32 -18.14 -11.58
N LYS A 28 -17.81 -17.77 -12.77
CA LYS A 28 -17.11 -16.84 -13.66
C LYS A 28 -17.00 -15.43 -13.08
N ILE A 29 -17.95 -15.04 -12.24
CA ILE A 29 -18.00 -13.72 -11.60
C ILE A 29 -17.15 -13.70 -10.33
N THR A 30 -17.27 -14.73 -9.49
CA THR A 30 -16.61 -14.77 -8.16
C THR A 30 -15.27 -15.50 -8.14
N GLY A 31 -14.99 -16.34 -9.13
CA GLY A 31 -13.80 -17.20 -9.16
C GLY A 31 -13.80 -18.32 -8.10
N HIS A 32 -14.88 -18.49 -7.34
CA HIS A 32 -15.00 -19.54 -6.31
C HIS A 32 -15.15 -20.93 -6.93
N ARG A 33 -14.95 -21.99 -6.13
CA ARG A 33 -15.15 -23.37 -6.63
C ARG A 33 -16.64 -23.65 -6.83
N LEU A 34 -16.94 -24.57 -7.75
CA LEU A 34 -18.33 -24.89 -8.12
C LEU A 34 -19.18 -25.31 -6.93
N GLY A 35 -18.61 -26.10 -5.99
CA GLY A 35 -19.30 -26.51 -4.77
C GLY A 35 -19.63 -25.34 -3.84
N ASP A 36 -18.68 -24.42 -3.64
CA ASP A 36 -18.89 -23.21 -2.83
C ASP A 36 -19.95 -22.31 -3.49
N CYS A 37 -19.88 -22.13 -4.82
CA CYS A 37 -20.87 -21.37 -5.58
C CYS A 37 -22.27 -21.97 -5.43
N LEU A 38 -22.42 -23.30 -5.53
CA LEU A 38 -23.70 -23.99 -5.36
C LEU A 38 -24.29 -23.77 -3.96
N VAL A 39 -23.43 -23.69 -2.93
CA VAL A 39 -23.85 -23.37 -1.57
C VAL A 39 -24.17 -21.88 -1.44
N GLU A 40 -23.38 -20.97 -1.99
CA GLU A 40 -23.60 -19.52 -1.90
C GLU A 40 -24.93 -19.08 -2.56
N ILE A 41 -25.21 -19.57 -3.77
CA ILE A 41 -26.38 -19.16 -4.56
C ILE A 41 -27.68 -19.89 -4.16
N GLY A 42 -27.65 -20.69 -3.09
CA GLY A 42 -28.87 -21.32 -2.59
C GLY A 42 -29.14 -22.74 -3.08
N LEU A 43 -28.49 -23.18 -4.18
CA LEU A 43 -28.89 -24.37 -4.94
C LEU A 43 -28.48 -25.71 -4.34
N LEU A 44 -27.58 -25.73 -3.37
CA LEU A 44 -27.21 -26.93 -2.61
C LEU A 44 -27.00 -26.60 -1.13
N GLN A 45 -27.54 -27.42 -0.23
CA GLN A 45 -27.32 -27.27 1.21
C GLN A 45 -25.88 -27.68 1.57
N GLU A 46 -25.19 -26.89 2.39
CA GLU A 46 -23.81 -27.16 2.83
C GLU A 46 -23.67 -28.58 3.40
N SER A 47 -24.62 -28.99 4.25
CA SER A 47 -24.59 -30.32 4.87
C SER A 47 -24.72 -31.46 3.86
N ALA A 48 -25.45 -31.26 2.76
CA ALA A 48 -25.59 -32.26 1.70
C ALA A 48 -24.31 -32.38 0.87
N LEU A 49 -23.69 -31.25 0.52
CA LEU A 49 -22.40 -31.22 -0.17
C LEU A 49 -21.29 -31.85 0.66
N LEU A 50 -21.17 -31.49 1.94
CA LEU A 50 -20.15 -32.04 2.84
C LEU A 50 -20.34 -33.55 3.06
N ARG A 51 -21.59 -34.03 3.19
CA ARG A 51 -21.86 -35.48 3.28
C ARG A 51 -21.45 -36.22 2.01
N PHE A 52 -21.73 -35.64 0.85
CA PHE A 52 -21.33 -36.20 -0.44
C PHE A 52 -19.81 -36.30 -0.57
N LEU A 53 -19.09 -35.20 -0.29
CA LEU A 53 -17.62 -35.16 -0.34
C LEU A 53 -16.97 -36.08 0.70
N ALA A 54 -17.54 -36.17 1.90
CA ALA A 54 -17.05 -37.06 2.96
C ALA A 54 -17.16 -38.54 2.55
N ALA A 55 -18.31 -38.94 1.97
CA ALA A 55 -18.50 -40.30 1.46
C ALA A 55 -17.56 -40.61 0.29
N GLU A 56 -17.37 -39.65 -0.61
CA GLU A 56 -16.46 -39.74 -1.74
C GLU A 56 -14.99 -39.93 -1.30
N PHE A 57 -14.51 -39.10 -0.38
CA PHE A 57 -13.13 -39.14 0.08
C PHE A 57 -12.90 -40.11 1.25
N GLN A 58 -13.93 -40.87 1.64
CA GLN A 58 -13.90 -41.83 2.75
C GLN A 58 -13.39 -41.22 4.07
N THR A 59 -13.80 -39.99 4.35
CA THR A 59 -13.42 -39.26 5.57
C THR A 59 -14.66 -38.66 6.24
N ARG A 60 -14.46 -37.95 7.34
CA ARG A 60 -15.48 -37.18 8.07
C ARG A 60 -15.46 -35.73 7.62
N PHE A 61 -16.53 -34.98 7.91
CA PHE A 61 -16.61 -33.55 7.57
C PHE A 61 -16.83 -32.67 8.80
N VAL A 62 -16.51 -31.39 8.66
CA VAL A 62 -16.82 -30.34 9.63
C VAL A 62 -17.54 -29.20 8.93
N SER A 63 -18.71 -28.80 9.45
CA SER A 63 -19.51 -27.70 8.91
C SER A 63 -19.04 -26.33 9.40
N ALA A 64 -19.43 -25.27 8.69
CA ALA A 64 -19.22 -23.88 9.11
C ALA A 64 -19.68 -23.61 10.55
N GLU A 65 -20.87 -24.08 10.92
CA GLU A 65 -21.43 -23.90 12.27
C GLU A 65 -20.53 -24.52 13.37
N LYS A 66 -19.96 -25.70 13.10
CA LYS A 66 -19.06 -26.36 14.04
C LYS A 66 -17.72 -25.66 14.14
N LEU A 67 -17.17 -25.17 13.02
CA LEU A 67 -15.94 -24.36 13.01
C LEU A 67 -16.14 -23.00 13.72
N ALA A 68 -17.31 -22.38 13.55
CA ALA A 68 -17.66 -21.14 14.23
C ALA A 68 -17.72 -21.31 15.75
N LYS A 69 -18.21 -22.45 16.25
CA LYS A 69 -18.27 -22.75 17.69
C LYS A 69 -17.00 -23.40 18.26
N ALA A 70 -16.11 -23.89 17.40
CA ALA A 70 -14.89 -24.55 17.83
C ALA A 70 -13.98 -23.60 18.64
N ARG A 71 -13.38 -24.14 19.70
CA ARG A 71 -12.28 -23.52 20.45
C ARG A 71 -11.05 -24.39 20.26
N ILE A 72 -10.07 -23.87 19.55
CA ILE A 72 -8.84 -24.59 19.22
C ILE A 72 -7.74 -24.03 20.13
N PRO A 73 -7.07 -24.86 20.95
CA PRO A 73 -5.97 -24.42 21.80
C PRO A 73 -4.82 -23.80 20.97
N THR A 74 -4.17 -22.75 21.49
CA THR A 74 -3.04 -22.08 20.81
C THR A 74 -1.90 -23.05 20.49
N GLU A 75 -1.64 -24.00 21.38
CA GLU A 75 -0.65 -25.08 21.18
C GLU A 75 -0.91 -25.96 19.94
N VAL A 76 -2.16 -26.03 19.45
CA VAL A 76 -2.53 -26.73 18.23
C VAL A 76 -2.38 -25.82 17.00
N LEU A 77 -2.72 -24.53 17.14
CA LEU A 77 -2.60 -23.53 16.07
C LEU A 77 -1.14 -23.25 15.71
N ASP A 78 -0.25 -23.18 16.70
CA ASP A 78 1.18 -22.91 16.51
C ASP A 78 1.91 -24.00 15.72
N LYS A 79 1.35 -25.22 15.62
CA LYS A 79 1.93 -26.31 14.84
C LYS A 79 1.84 -26.08 13.33
N VAL A 80 0.82 -25.39 12.87
CA VAL A 80 0.64 -25.07 11.45
C VAL A 80 0.83 -23.57 11.27
N PRO A 81 1.91 -23.09 10.62
CA PRO A 81 2.09 -21.66 10.38
C PRO A 81 0.93 -21.08 9.58
N VAL A 82 0.51 -19.85 9.90
CA VAL A 82 -0.65 -19.20 9.25
C VAL A 82 -0.53 -19.14 7.73
N ARG A 83 0.68 -18.90 7.20
CA ARG A 83 0.94 -18.88 5.75
C ARG A 83 0.66 -20.24 5.09
N LEU A 84 1.00 -21.34 5.77
CA LEU A 84 0.72 -22.70 5.30
C LEU A 84 -0.79 -22.99 5.37
N ALA A 85 -1.45 -22.57 6.46
CA ALA A 85 -2.89 -22.69 6.64
C ALA A 85 -3.66 -21.97 5.53
N GLU A 86 -3.28 -20.73 5.19
CA GLU A 86 -3.90 -19.94 4.12
C GLU A 86 -3.62 -20.49 2.72
N ALA A 87 -2.34 -20.78 2.42
CA ALA A 87 -1.93 -21.26 1.11
C ALA A 87 -2.62 -22.59 0.75
N GLN A 88 -2.67 -23.52 1.70
CA GLN A 88 -3.20 -24.86 1.48
C GLN A 88 -4.68 -25.01 1.88
N ASN A 89 -5.30 -23.95 2.43
CA ASN A 89 -6.68 -23.98 2.94
C ASN A 89 -6.89 -25.13 3.93
N VAL A 90 -6.03 -25.15 4.97
CA VAL A 90 -6.02 -26.15 6.03
C VAL A 90 -6.03 -25.47 7.40
N LEU A 91 -6.78 -26.00 8.35
CA LEU A 91 -6.79 -25.54 9.73
C LEU A 91 -6.55 -26.71 10.70
N PRO A 92 -5.59 -26.62 11.64
CA PRO A 92 -5.41 -27.66 12.65
C PRO A 92 -6.53 -27.60 13.69
N LEU A 93 -7.07 -28.76 14.08
CA LEU A 93 -8.21 -28.87 14.99
C LEU A 93 -7.82 -29.44 16.36
N ALA A 94 -7.01 -30.51 16.37
CA ALA A 94 -6.61 -31.20 17.59
C ALA A 94 -5.32 -31.99 17.38
N ILE A 95 -4.59 -32.24 18.46
CA ILE A 95 -3.39 -33.09 18.49
C ILE A 95 -3.62 -34.24 19.47
N ASP A 96 -3.32 -35.46 19.03
CA ASP A 96 -3.19 -36.63 19.91
C ASP A 96 -1.70 -36.90 20.11
N ARG A 97 -1.22 -36.65 21.34
CA ARG A 97 0.20 -36.74 21.71
C ARG A 97 0.70 -38.18 21.84
N GLU A 98 -0.17 -39.14 22.18
CA GLU A 98 0.22 -40.54 22.32
C GLU A 98 0.45 -41.19 20.95
N ARG A 99 -0.33 -40.77 19.95
CA ARG A 99 -0.26 -41.27 18.57
C ARG A 99 0.56 -40.39 17.64
N SER A 100 1.03 -39.22 18.10
CA SER A 100 1.67 -38.19 17.26
C SER A 100 0.82 -37.86 16.02
N LEU A 101 -0.49 -37.74 16.24
CA LEU A 101 -1.50 -37.55 15.18
C LEU A 101 -2.06 -36.12 15.24
N LEU A 102 -1.96 -35.39 14.12
CA LEU A 102 -2.58 -34.08 13.95
C LEU A 102 -3.88 -34.20 13.15
N SER A 103 -4.99 -33.81 13.77
CA SER A 103 -6.28 -33.68 13.09
C SER A 103 -6.40 -32.29 12.46
N VAL A 104 -6.65 -32.23 11.16
CA VAL A 104 -6.82 -30.98 10.40
C VAL A 104 -8.13 -30.98 9.63
N VAL A 105 -8.70 -29.81 9.32
CA VAL A 105 -9.75 -29.68 8.29
C VAL A 105 -9.14 -29.11 7.02
N ALA A 106 -9.44 -29.72 5.88
CA ALA A 106 -8.89 -29.38 4.57
C ALA A 106 -9.98 -29.41 3.49
N ALA A 107 -9.84 -28.59 2.46
CA ALA A 107 -10.74 -28.62 1.30
C ALA A 107 -10.52 -29.85 0.42
N GLU A 108 -9.30 -30.42 0.42
CA GLU A 108 -8.89 -31.57 -0.40
C GLU A 108 -8.16 -32.61 0.46
N PRO A 109 -8.86 -33.37 1.32
CA PRO A 109 -8.24 -34.34 2.24
C PRO A 109 -7.52 -35.49 1.52
N GLN A 110 -7.88 -35.78 0.27
CA GLN A 110 -7.29 -36.83 -0.55
C GLN A 110 -5.89 -36.48 -1.08
N ASN A 111 -5.46 -35.22 -0.94
CA ASN A 111 -4.13 -34.81 -1.38
C ASN A 111 -3.07 -35.33 -0.41
N LYS A 112 -2.61 -36.57 -0.66
CA LYS A 112 -1.62 -37.23 0.20
C LYS A 112 -0.31 -36.44 0.33
N LYS A 113 0.15 -35.79 -0.75
CA LYS A 113 1.36 -34.95 -0.72
C LYS A 113 1.23 -33.80 0.28
N LEU A 114 0.07 -33.14 0.31
CA LEU A 114 -0.21 -32.07 1.26
C LEU A 114 -0.23 -32.58 2.71
N MET A 115 -0.80 -33.76 2.95
CA MET A 115 -0.81 -34.36 4.29
C MET A 115 0.60 -34.73 4.76
N ASP A 116 1.41 -35.32 3.87
CA ASP A 116 2.81 -35.66 4.15
C ASP A 116 3.66 -34.38 4.40
N GLU A 117 3.40 -33.30 3.67
CA GLU A 117 4.04 -31.99 3.87
C GLU A 117 3.67 -31.36 5.22
N ILE A 118 2.38 -31.37 5.57
CA ILE A 118 1.92 -30.88 6.89
C ILE A 118 2.52 -31.71 8.01
N ALA A 119 2.59 -33.04 7.84
CA ALA A 119 3.22 -33.94 8.82
C ALA A 119 4.70 -33.57 9.03
N LEU A 120 5.43 -33.34 7.94
CA LEU A 120 6.84 -32.94 7.96
C LEU A 120 7.05 -31.59 8.65
N VAL A 121 6.26 -30.57 8.31
CA VAL A 121 6.38 -29.20 8.87
C VAL A 121 6.01 -29.18 10.36
N THR A 122 4.97 -29.93 10.75
CA THR A 122 4.46 -29.95 12.13
C THR A 122 5.24 -30.90 13.05
N GLY A 123 6.07 -31.78 12.47
CA GLY A 123 6.82 -32.81 13.18
C GLY A 123 5.95 -33.97 13.68
N MET A 124 4.80 -34.22 13.05
CA MET A 124 3.82 -35.24 13.45
C MET A 124 4.01 -36.49 12.60
N GLN A 125 3.79 -37.68 13.18
CA GLN A 125 3.93 -38.93 12.41
C GLN A 125 2.75 -39.17 11.46
N GLU A 126 1.56 -38.69 11.82
CA GLU A 126 0.36 -38.88 11.01
C GLU A 126 -0.48 -37.59 11.01
N VAL A 127 -1.12 -37.30 9.87
CA VAL A 127 -2.07 -36.19 9.72
C VAL A 127 -3.38 -36.76 9.20
N TYR A 128 -4.46 -36.55 9.95
CA TYR A 128 -5.81 -36.96 9.55
C TYR A 128 -6.64 -35.76 9.15
N ALA A 129 -7.12 -35.74 7.91
CA ALA A 129 -7.87 -34.62 7.35
C ALA A 129 -9.37 -34.88 7.29
N TYR A 130 -10.13 -33.97 7.90
CA TYR A 130 -11.58 -33.82 7.72
C TYR A 130 -11.87 -32.92 6.52
N VAL A 131 -12.98 -33.16 5.81
CA VAL A 131 -13.46 -32.27 4.73
C VAL A 131 -14.11 -31.02 5.32
N GLY A 132 -13.74 -29.85 4.80
CA GLY A 132 -14.48 -28.60 4.98
C GLY A 132 -14.62 -27.82 3.68
N LEU A 133 -15.57 -26.89 3.61
CA LEU A 133 -15.64 -25.94 2.49
C LEU A 133 -14.53 -24.90 2.59
N ARG A 134 -14.05 -24.43 1.44
CA ARG A 134 -12.93 -23.48 1.40
C ARG A 134 -13.29 -22.16 2.08
N SER A 135 -14.50 -21.67 1.85
CA SER A 135 -15.04 -20.46 2.46
C SER A 135 -15.12 -20.59 4.00
N SER A 136 -15.60 -21.73 4.50
CA SER A 136 -15.68 -22.02 5.93
C SER A 136 -14.30 -22.17 6.59
N ILE A 137 -13.33 -22.79 5.92
CA ILE A 137 -11.95 -22.93 6.41
C ILE A 137 -11.26 -21.56 6.44
N ALA A 138 -11.42 -20.74 5.39
CA ALA A 138 -10.87 -19.40 5.34
C ALA A 138 -11.43 -18.49 6.46
N ALA A 139 -12.73 -18.56 6.73
CA ALA A 139 -13.35 -17.88 7.87
C ALA A 139 -12.80 -18.39 9.21
N ALA A 140 -12.59 -19.70 9.35
CA ALA A 140 -12.00 -20.27 10.55
C ALA A 140 -10.54 -19.83 10.77
N ILE A 141 -9.75 -19.72 9.71
CA ILE A 141 -8.37 -19.19 9.76
C ILE A 141 -8.38 -17.73 10.25
N ARG A 142 -9.24 -16.87 9.67
CA ARG A 142 -9.42 -15.47 10.11
C ARG A 142 -9.79 -15.36 11.59
N LYS A 143 -10.74 -16.18 12.04
CA LYS A 143 -11.14 -16.22 13.45
C LYS A 143 -9.99 -16.64 14.38
N HIS A 144 -9.27 -17.72 14.05
CA HIS A 144 -8.35 -18.36 14.98
C HIS A 144 -6.91 -17.81 14.91
N TYR A 145 -6.39 -17.42 13.74
CA TYR A 145 -5.05 -16.84 13.61
C TYR A 145 -5.04 -15.31 13.72
N TYR A 146 -6.12 -14.63 13.29
CA TYR A 146 -6.20 -13.18 13.26
C TYR A 146 -7.16 -12.59 14.30
N GLY A 147 -7.86 -13.44 15.07
CA GLY A 147 -8.74 -13.00 16.15
C GLY A 147 -10.02 -12.29 15.69
N ASP A 148 -10.43 -12.42 14.43
CA ASP A 148 -11.62 -11.76 13.88
C ASP A 148 -12.93 -12.41 14.43
N PRO A 149 -13.70 -11.71 15.29
CA PRO A 149 -14.94 -12.25 15.86
C PRO A 149 -16.09 -12.28 14.85
N THR A 150 -15.96 -11.60 13.70
CA THR A 150 -16.99 -11.48 12.65
C THR A 150 -16.71 -12.38 11.45
N ALA A 151 -15.65 -13.19 11.47
CA ALA A 151 -15.18 -13.96 10.32
C ALA A 151 -16.24 -14.88 9.69
N PHE A 152 -17.21 -15.36 10.46
CA PHE A 152 -18.31 -16.20 9.99
C PHE A 152 -19.59 -15.42 9.62
N ALA A 153 -19.69 -14.13 9.97
CA ALA A 153 -20.90 -13.33 9.76
C ALA A 153 -21.29 -13.27 8.27
N ALA A 154 -20.31 -13.15 7.37
CA ALA A 154 -20.56 -13.16 5.92
C ALA A 154 -21.11 -14.49 5.39
N LEU A 155 -20.78 -15.61 6.04
CA LEU A 155 -21.32 -16.94 5.72
C LEU A 155 -22.72 -17.14 6.32
N GLU A 156 -22.98 -16.56 7.50
CA GLU A 156 -24.27 -16.57 8.18
C GLU A 156 -25.33 -15.71 7.47
N PHE A 157 -24.97 -14.57 6.87
CA PHE A 157 -25.91 -13.74 6.10
C PHE A 157 -26.52 -14.46 4.88
N GLY A 158 -25.79 -15.40 4.26
CA GLY A 158 -26.33 -16.30 3.23
C GLY A 158 -27.22 -17.42 3.82
N GLY A 159 -27.00 -17.79 5.08
CA GLY A 159 -27.76 -18.80 5.82
C GLY A 159 -29.06 -18.28 6.46
N GLN A 160 -29.10 -17.03 6.93
CA GLN A 160 -30.28 -16.42 7.56
C GLN A 160 -31.42 -16.21 6.55
N MET A 161 -31.10 -15.71 5.34
CA MET A 161 -32.06 -15.68 4.22
C MET A 161 -32.54 -17.07 3.80
N ARG A 162 -31.77 -18.13 4.08
CA ARG A 162 -32.11 -19.53 3.77
C ARG A 162 -32.96 -20.22 4.83
N ALA A 163 -32.81 -19.89 6.11
CA ALA A 163 -33.67 -20.41 7.17
C ALA A 163 -35.12 -19.92 6.98
N ASP A 164 -35.30 -18.66 6.57
CA ASP A 164 -36.61 -18.07 6.28
C ASP A 164 -37.24 -18.62 4.99
N VAL A 165 -36.43 -18.91 3.97
CA VAL A 165 -36.91 -19.50 2.70
C VAL A 165 -37.23 -20.99 2.86
N ASN A 166 -36.44 -21.76 3.59
CA ASN A 166 -36.72 -23.18 3.87
C ASN A 166 -37.88 -23.39 4.85
N ALA A 167 -38.08 -22.47 5.81
CA ALA A 167 -39.28 -22.46 6.65
C ALA A 167 -40.54 -22.16 5.81
N MET A 168 -40.41 -21.37 4.74
CA MET A 168 -41.50 -21.03 3.83
C MET A 168 -41.81 -22.13 2.79
N THR A 169 -40.82 -22.91 2.34
CA THR A 169 -41.04 -24.08 1.46
C THR A 169 -41.51 -25.33 2.21
N SER A 170 -41.08 -25.53 3.47
CA SER A 170 -41.55 -26.66 4.29
C SER A 170 -43.04 -26.54 4.70
N ALA A 171 -43.61 -25.33 4.64
CA ALA A 171 -45.04 -25.10 4.82
C ALA A 171 -45.92 -25.54 3.63
N TYR A 172 -45.31 -25.85 2.47
CA TYR A 172 -46.03 -26.23 1.24
C TYR A 172 -45.91 -27.70 0.84
N GLU A 173 -45.19 -28.54 1.58
CA GLU A 173 -45.01 -29.96 1.23
C GLU A 173 -45.69 -30.95 2.18
N ASN A 174 -46.76 -30.54 2.88
CA ASN A 174 -47.54 -31.49 3.68
C ASN A 174 -49.06 -31.42 3.44
N THR A 175 -49.46 -31.81 2.24
CA THR A 175 -50.71 -32.57 2.03
C THR A 175 -50.37 -33.93 1.42
N GLY A 176 -50.16 -34.94 2.29
CA GLY A 176 -50.02 -36.33 1.86
C GLY A 176 -49.38 -37.29 2.88
N GLY A 177 -50.08 -37.61 3.98
CA GLY A 177 -50.07 -38.95 4.59
C GLY A 177 -48.88 -39.44 5.45
N THR A 178 -49.17 -39.65 6.75
CA THR A 178 -48.63 -40.65 7.73
C THR A 178 -47.21 -40.51 8.35
N ALA A 179 -47.17 -39.83 9.53
CA ALA A 179 -46.52 -40.08 10.86
C ALA A 179 -45.37 -41.12 11.09
N PRO A 180 -44.57 -41.10 12.22
CA PRO A 180 -44.46 -40.13 13.36
C PRO A 180 -43.03 -39.81 13.96
N LYS A 181 -42.98 -38.74 14.80
CA LYS A 181 -42.19 -38.48 16.06
C LYS A 181 -40.65 -38.29 15.97
N ALA A 182 -39.97 -37.36 16.68
CA ALA A 182 -40.26 -36.66 17.93
C ALA A 182 -39.55 -35.28 18.09
N SER A 183 -40.27 -34.40 18.79
CA SER A 183 -39.98 -33.13 19.50
C SER A 183 -38.55 -32.73 19.92
N LEU A 184 -38.23 -31.43 19.87
CA LEU A 184 -38.40 -30.51 21.02
C LEU A 184 -38.39 -29.02 20.62
N GLN A 185 -39.22 -28.25 21.32
CA GLN A 185 -39.56 -26.83 21.11
C GLN A 185 -38.52 -25.87 21.70
N LEU A 186 -38.44 -24.64 21.15
CA LEU A 186 -38.58 -23.44 21.98
C LEU A 186 -39.13 -22.27 21.16
N LYS A 187 -40.14 -21.59 21.71
CA LYS A 187 -40.92 -20.47 21.15
C LYS A 187 -40.20 -19.13 21.36
N LEU A 188 -40.44 -18.16 20.48
CA LEU A 188 -40.66 -16.77 20.88
C LEU A 188 -41.56 -16.03 19.87
N ASP A 189 -42.48 -15.26 20.42
CA ASP A 189 -43.66 -14.67 19.78
C ASP A 189 -43.38 -13.40 18.94
N THR A 190 -44.06 -13.37 17.80
CA THR A 190 -44.70 -12.24 17.06
C THR A 190 -45.21 -11.09 17.94
N GLU A 191 -45.35 -9.81 17.58
CA GLU A 191 -45.72 -9.08 16.34
C GLU A 191 -45.09 -7.65 16.40
N THR A 192 -44.91 -6.85 15.34
CA THR A 192 -45.99 -5.99 14.78
C THR A 192 -45.58 -5.31 13.45
N ARG A 193 -46.27 -5.76 12.40
CA ARG A 193 -46.81 -5.04 11.21
C ARG A 193 -45.92 -4.36 10.16
N LEU A 194 -45.79 -5.10 9.07
CA LEU A 194 -45.86 -4.64 7.68
C LEU A 194 -47.15 -3.84 7.36
N ARG A 195 -47.04 -2.88 6.42
CA ARG A 195 -48.08 -2.64 5.41
C ARG A 195 -47.49 -2.45 4.02
N LEU A 196 -48.00 -3.31 3.14
CA LEU A 196 -47.69 -3.54 1.72
C LEU A 196 -48.43 -2.56 0.81
N GLN A 197 -47.91 -2.30 -0.40
CA GLN A 197 -48.54 -2.76 -1.68
C GLN A 197 -47.85 -2.20 -2.94
N ARG A 198 -47.69 -3.09 -3.93
CA ARG A 198 -47.75 -2.88 -5.40
C ARG A 198 -48.74 -3.94 -5.93
N PRO A 199 -49.17 -3.99 -7.22
CA PRO A 199 -48.99 -3.08 -8.37
C PRO A 199 -50.30 -2.82 -9.17
N GLY A 200 -50.29 -1.84 -10.10
CA GLY A 200 -51.34 -1.74 -11.12
C GLY A 200 -51.39 -0.47 -11.97
N THR A 201 -50.61 -0.46 -13.07
CA THR A 201 -50.95 0.05 -14.41
C THR A 201 -51.37 1.51 -14.68
N GLN A 202 -50.52 2.13 -15.52
CA GLN A 202 -50.80 3.02 -16.67
C GLN A 202 -51.20 4.48 -16.42
N THR A 203 -50.32 5.39 -16.84
CA THR A 203 -50.41 6.15 -18.11
C THR A 203 -49.16 7.04 -18.22
N ARG A 204 -48.28 6.79 -19.21
CA ARG A 204 -48.22 7.43 -20.54
C ARG A 204 -47.94 8.94 -20.51
N ASN A 205 -46.69 9.29 -20.87
CA ASN A 205 -46.27 10.34 -21.83
C ASN A 205 -44.80 10.72 -21.52
N GLY A 206 -43.82 10.75 -22.42
CA GLY A 206 -43.82 10.52 -23.86
C GLY A 206 -42.40 10.14 -24.33
N THR A 207 -42.41 9.24 -25.31
CA THR A 207 -41.45 8.98 -26.40
C THR A 207 -40.38 10.06 -26.62
N ARG A 208 -39.08 9.76 -26.47
CA ARG A 208 -38.19 9.01 -27.39
C ARG A 208 -38.10 9.61 -28.80
N GLY A 209 -36.89 10.05 -29.14
CA GLY A 209 -36.37 10.11 -30.50
C GLY A 209 -35.29 11.16 -30.72
N ASP A 210 -34.05 10.91 -30.27
CA ASP A 210 -32.98 10.68 -31.26
C ASP A 210 -31.79 9.95 -30.64
N ALA A 211 -31.26 9.00 -31.40
CA ALA A 211 -30.10 8.19 -31.06
C ALA A 211 -28.81 8.90 -31.52
N LEU A 212 -27.67 8.45 -30.99
CA LEU A 212 -26.29 8.83 -31.33
C LEU A 212 -25.71 10.02 -30.56
N LEU A 213 -25.26 9.79 -29.32
CA LEU A 213 -24.05 10.40 -28.76
C LEU A 213 -23.62 9.61 -27.52
N GLY A 214 -22.46 8.97 -27.60
CA GLY A 214 -21.91 8.12 -26.55
C GLY A 214 -21.67 8.86 -25.23
N SER A 215 -21.76 8.12 -24.15
CA SER A 215 -21.39 8.55 -22.80
C SER A 215 -19.96 9.11 -22.78
N ARG A 216 -19.80 10.42 -22.59
CA ARG A 216 -18.53 11.00 -22.15
C ARG A 216 -18.41 10.77 -20.65
N GLY A 217 -17.40 10.00 -20.26
CA GLY A 217 -17.12 9.61 -18.89
C GLY A 217 -16.67 10.78 -18.00
N THR A 218 -16.88 10.61 -16.70
CA THR A 218 -16.30 11.43 -15.64
C THR A 218 -14.80 11.13 -15.52
N VAL A 219 -13.95 12.14 -15.68
CA VAL A 219 -12.48 12.08 -15.58
C VAL A 219 -12.07 12.09 -14.10
N ALA A 220 -11.21 11.18 -13.65
CA ALA A 220 -10.72 11.14 -12.26
C ALA A 220 -9.60 12.19 -12.05
N ASP A 221 -9.38 12.68 -10.82
CA ASP A 221 -8.35 13.69 -10.50
C ASP A 221 -6.94 13.30 -11.00
N ASN A 222 -6.64 11.99 -11.00
CA ASN A 222 -5.38 11.45 -11.49
C ASN A 222 -5.20 11.58 -13.02
N ASP A 223 -6.31 11.53 -13.77
CA ASP A 223 -6.29 11.67 -15.23
C ASP A 223 -5.93 13.10 -15.66
N TYR A 224 -6.25 14.11 -14.83
CA TYR A 224 -5.87 15.50 -15.07
C TYR A 224 -4.37 15.73 -14.91
N ILE A 225 -3.76 15.14 -13.88
CA ILE A 225 -2.31 15.22 -13.67
C ILE A 225 -1.58 14.51 -14.82
N GLU A 226 -2.08 13.35 -15.27
CA GLU A 226 -1.49 12.65 -16.40
C GLU A 226 -1.66 13.43 -17.72
N THR A 227 -2.82 14.05 -17.93
CA THR A 227 -3.03 14.95 -19.08
C THR A 227 -2.06 16.13 -19.03
N LEU A 228 -1.85 16.72 -17.86
CA LEU A 228 -0.91 17.82 -17.68
C LEU A 228 0.53 17.39 -17.98
N ASN A 229 0.93 16.21 -17.49
CA ASN A 229 2.23 15.60 -17.78
C ASN A 229 2.47 15.46 -19.30
N ILE A 230 1.49 14.91 -20.03
CA ILE A 230 1.57 14.74 -21.49
C ILE A 230 1.73 16.10 -22.19
N LEU A 231 0.87 17.07 -21.87
CA LEU A 231 0.86 18.38 -22.53
C LEU A 231 2.15 19.16 -22.26
N VAL A 232 2.62 19.20 -21.01
CA VAL A 232 3.85 19.90 -20.65
C VAL A 232 5.06 19.24 -21.31
N THR A 233 5.12 17.90 -21.31
CA THR A 233 6.21 17.17 -21.97
C THR A 233 6.25 17.44 -23.48
N MET A 234 5.09 17.59 -24.13
CA MET A 234 5.01 17.98 -25.54
C MET A 234 5.55 19.40 -25.78
N LEU A 235 5.23 20.36 -24.89
CA LEU A 235 5.72 21.74 -24.99
C LEU A 235 7.23 21.85 -24.72
N GLU A 236 7.79 21.01 -23.85
CA GLU A 236 9.22 20.97 -23.56
C GLU A 236 10.06 20.32 -24.68
N ARG A 237 9.44 19.73 -25.71
CA ARG A 237 10.15 19.05 -26.81
C ARG A 237 11.21 19.94 -27.48
N ASP A 238 10.94 21.23 -27.59
CA ASP A 238 11.82 22.20 -28.26
C ASP A 238 12.92 22.75 -27.33
N ARG A 239 12.86 22.45 -26.02
CA ARG A 239 13.89 22.84 -25.05
C ARG A 239 15.00 21.79 -25.03
N LYS A 240 16.17 22.13 -25.57
CA LYS A 240 17.27 21.18 -25.84
C LYS A 240 17.71 20.35 -24.62
N TYR A 241 17.80 20.96 -23.43
CA TYR A 241 18.32 20.33 -22.21
C TYR A 241 17.24 20.04 -21.14
N HIS A 242 15.99 20.47 -21.35
CA HIS A 242 14.92 20.42 -20.34
C HIS A 242 13.72 19.57 -20.79
N ARG A 243 13.93 18.60 -21.68
CA ARG A 243 12.89 17.66 -22.08
C ARG A 243 12.46 16.79 -20.90
N GLY A 244 11.19 16.89 -20.51
CA GLY A 244 10.64 16.12 -19.38
C GLY A 244 11.13 16.64 -18.01
N HIS A 245 11.73 17.83 -17.97
CA HIS A 245 12.26 18.42 -16.76
C HIS A 245 11.14 18.74 -15.77
N SER A 246 10.06 19.39 -16.22
CA SER A 246 8.94 19.71 -15.32
C SER A 246 8.27 18.46 -14.74
N ALA A 247 8.18 17.38 -15.52
CA ALA A 247 7.68 16.11 -15.04
C ALA A 247 8.59 15.50 -13.97
N GLN A 248 9.91 15.57 -14.17
CA GLN A 248 10.88 15.09 -13.19
C GLN A 248 10.86 15.93 -11.91
N LEU A 249 10.82 17.26 -12.03
CA LEU A 249 10.70 18.19 -10.91
C LEU A 249 9.43 17.90 -10.10
N ALA A 250 8.27 17.81 -10.76
CA ALA A 250 6.99 17.55 -10.11
C ALA A 250 7.02 16.23 -9.32
N ARG A 251 7.54 15.14 -9.91
CA ARG A 251 7.67 13.85 -9.22
C ARG A 251 8.57 13.95 -7.99
N GLN A 252 9.76 14.54 -8.13
CA GLN A 252 10.72 14.62 -7.03
C GLN A 252 10.26 15.57 -5.91
N ALA A 253 9.67 16.71 -6.27
CA ALA A 253 9.08 17.65 -5.33
C ALA A 253 7.91 17.01 -4.55
N ALA A 254 7.08 16.20 -5.21
CA ALA A 254 6.00 15.46 -4.55
C ALA A 254 6.54 14.43 -3.53
N VAL A 255 7.64 13.75 -3.85
CA VAL A 255 8.31 12.84 -2.90
C VAL A 255 8.80 13.64 -1.69
N VAL A 256 9.52 14.74 -1.90
CA VAL A 256 10.02 15.60 -0.80
C VAL A 256 8.87 16.16 0.04
N ALA A 257 7.80 16.64 -0.59
CA ALA A 257 6.61 17.17 0.07
C ALA A 257 5.93 16.15 0.98
N ARG A 258 5.74 14.90 0.51
CA ARG A 258 5.20 13.81 1.35
C ARG A 258 6.10 13.53 2.55
N ARG A 259 7.42 13.55 2.36
CA ARG A 259 8.38 13.32 3.46
C ARG A 259 8.41 14.45 4.48
N LEU A 260 8.09 15.67 4.06
CA LEU A 260 7.90 16.80 4.96
C LEU A 260 6.48 16.86 5.55
N GLY A 261 5.67 15.83 5.30
CA GLY A 261 4.38 15.70 5.93
C GLY A 261 3.24 16.51 5.35
N MET A 262 3.42 17.02 4.14
CA MET A 262 2.38 17.80 3.47
C MET A 262 1.17 16.91 3.18
N THR A 263 -0.04 17.47 3.33
CA THR A 263 -1.29 16.77 3.04
C THR A 263 -1.37 16.35 1.57
N PRO A 264 -2.17 15.33 1.18
CA PRO A 264 -2.31 14.93 -0.23
C PRO A 264 -2.74 16.07 -1.14
N LYS A 265 -3.56 16.99 -0.62
CA LYS A 265 -4.00 18.20 -1.32
C LYS A 265 -2.82 19.14 -1.58
N ASP A 266 -1.98 19.39 -0.58
CA ASP A 266 -0.82 20.27 -0.73
C ASP A 266 0.29 19.62 -1.58
N VAL A 267 0.47 18.30 -1.47
CA VAL A 267 1.35 17.52 -2.38
C VAL A 267 0.86 17.65 -3.82
N SER A 268 -0.45 17.57 -4.06
CA SER A 268 -1.03 17.78 -5.39
C SER A 268 -0.79 19.20 -5.88
N ALA A 269 -0.92 20.21 -5.01
CA ALA A 269 -0.60 21.61 -5.35
C ALA A 269 0.88 21.79 -5.72
N VAL A 270 1.82 21.20 -4.97
CA VAL A 270 3.26 21.19 -5.28
C VAL A 270 3.52 20.51 -6.63
N THR A 271 2.85 19.38 -6.88
CA THR A 271 2.97 18.62 -8.14
C THR A 271 2.51 19.46 -9.33
N ILE A 272 1.34 20.09 -9.24
CA ILE A 272 0.80 20.98 -10.27
C ILE A 272 1.74 22.17 -10.48
N ALA A 273 2.18 22.83 -9.40
CA ALA A 273 3.14 23.93 -9.50
C ALA A 273 4.44 23.49 -10.18
N GLY A 274 4.96 22.30 -9.90
CA GLY A 274 6.13 21.73 -10.58
C GLY A 274 5.94 21.52 -12.08
N PHE A 275 4.75 21.08 -12.53
CA PHE A 275 4.45 20.97 -13.96
C PHE A 275 4.35 22.34 -14.65
N LEU A 276 3.80 23.33 -13.96
CA LEU A 276 3.52 24.64 -14.54
C LEU A 276 4.69 25.62 -14.43
N HIS A 277 5.69 25.32 -13.60
CA HIS A 277 6.68 26.30 -13.14
C HIS A 277 7.37 27.03 -14.28
N ASP A 278 7.60 26.37 -15.41
CA ASP A 278 8.39 26.87 -16.53
C ASP A 278 7.59 27.26 -17.77
N LEU A 279 6.25 27.18 -17.70
CA LEU A 279 5.40 27.52 -18.82
C LEU A 279 5.46 29.01 -19.18
N GLY A 280 5.59 29.28 -20.48
CA GLY A 280 5.67 30.62 -21.03
C GLY A 280 7.04 31.30 -20.89
N LYS A 281 8.04 30.61 -20.33
CA LYS A 281 9.41 31.13 -20.22
C LYS A 281 10.24 30.86 -21.50
N PRO A 282 11.33 31.61 -21.72
CA PRO A 282 12.25 31.37 -22.84
C PRO A 282 12.79 29.94 -22.87
N ALA A 283 12.98 29.39 -24.08
CA ALA A 283 13.44 28.02 -24.28
C ALA A 283 14.97 27.85 -24.20
N ASP A 284 15.71 28.94 -24.38
CA ASP A 284 17.17 28.99 -24.41
C ASP A 284 17.81 29.10 -23.01
N ARG A 285 17.00 29.39 -21.99
CA ARG A 285 17.47 29.62 -20.62
C ARG A 285 16.54 28.99 -19.59
N HIS A 286 17.15 28.46 -18.52
CA HIS A 286 16.46 27.95 -17.34
C HIS A 286 16.80 28.79 -16.12
N PHE A 287 15.77 29.24 -15.41
CA PHE A 287 15.93 30.08 -14.24
C PHE A 287 15.61 29.28 -13.00
N CYS A 288 16.58 29.17 -12.10
CA CYS A 288 16.47 28.53 -10.78
C CYS A 288 17.41 29.23 -9.79
N LEU A 289 17.27 29.00 -8.49
CA LEU A 289 18.09 29.68 -7.48
C LEU A 289 19.60 29.44 -7.67
N ALA A 290 20.02 28.22 -7.99
CA ALA A 290 21.44 27.91 -8.23
C ALA A 290 21.99 28.73 -9.40
N SER A 291 21.26 28.78 -10.51
CA SER A 291 21.66 29.54 -11.70
C SER A 291 21.64 31.06 -11.46
N ASN A 292 20.62 31.56 -10.76
CA ASN A 292 20.47 32.98 -10.46
C ASN A 292 21.57 33.49 -9.51
N ALA A 293 22.02 32.67 -8.55
CA ALA A 293 23.08 33.03 -7.61
C ALA A 293 24.44 33.29 -8.30
N VAL A 294 24.68 32.67 -9.46
CA VAL A 294 25.93 32.80 -10.21
C VAL A 294 25.89 33.94 -11.22
N ASN A 295 24.71 34.31 -11.71
CA ASN A 295 24.56 35.30 -12.77
C ASN A 295 23.55 36.42 -12.40
N PRO A 296 24.04 37.63 -12.04
CA PRO A 296 23.19 38.77 -11.69
C PRO A 296 22.19 39.20 -12.78
N GLU A 297 22.52 39.02 -14.05
CA GLU A 297 21.59 39.33 -15.16
C GLU A 297 20.38 38.39 -15.13
N TRP A 298 20.61 37.13 -14.74
CA TRP A 298 19.55 36.12 -14.67
C TRP A 298 18.60 36.35 -13.51
N VAL A 299 19.05 36.99 -12.42
CA VAL A 299 18.16 37.44 -11.33
C VAL A 299 17.11 38.42 -11.88
N THR A 300 17.54 39.36 -12.73
CA THR A 300 16.63 40.37 -13.32
C THR A 300 15.63 39.74 -14.27
N ASP A 301 16.08 38.79 -15.09
CA ASP A 301 15.20 38.06 -16.01
C ASP A 301 14.26 37.11 -15.25
N ALA A 302 14.75 36.37 -14.26
CA ALA A 302 13.93 35.51 -13.41
C ALA A 302 12.81 36.31 -12.73
N LYS A 303 13.11 37.51 -12.21
CA LYS A 303 12.10 38.44 -11.67
C LYS A 303 11.04 38.83 -12.70
N ARG A 304 11.43 39.08 -13.95
CA ARG A 304 10.52 39.41 -15.05
C ARG A 304 9.59 38.23 -15.39
N TYR A 305 10.14 37.01 -15.40
CA TYR A 305 9.41 35.81 -15.80
C TYR A 305 8.69 35.08 -14.64
N ALA A 306 8.92 35.45 -13.38
CA ALA A 306 8.33 34.81 -12.20
C ALA A 306 6.80 34.71 -12.24
N ARG A 307 6.13 35.74 -12.78
CA ARG A 307 4.65 35.80 -12.88
C ARG A 307 4.09 35.28 -14.20
N VAL A 308 4.93 34.84 -15.12
CA VAL A 308 4.46 34.36 -16.43
C VAL A 308 3.59 33.10 -16.30
N PRO A 309 3.99 32.07 -15.53
CA PRO A 309 3.14 30.91 -15.31
C PRO A 309 1.76 31.28 -14.75
N THR A 310 1.70 32.10 -13.70
CA THR A 310 0.42 32.49 -13.09
C THR A 310 -0.45 33.32 -14.02
N LYS A 311 0.16 34.16 -14.87
CA LYS A 311 -0.56 34.95 -15.88
C LYS A 311 -1.14 34.09 -17.02
N VAL A 312 -0.44 33.03 -17.42
CA VAL A 312 -0.94 32.09 -18.45
C VAL A 312 -2.22 31.39 -17.98
N PHE A 313 -2.36 31.13 -16.69
CA PHE A 313 -3.50 30.42 -16.09
C PHE A 313 -4.48 31.34 -15.35
N GLU A 314 -4.41 32.65 -15.56
CA GLU A 314 -5.23 33.64 -14.84
C GLU A 314 -6.75 33.38 -14.98
N THR A 315 -7.17 32.90 -16.15
CA THR A 315 -8.59 32.58 -16.47
C THR A 315 -9.03 31.20 -15.98
N VAL A 316 -8.09 30.30 -15.67
CA VAL A 316 -8.37 28.91 -15.27
C VAL A 316 -8.61 28.80 -13.76
N HIS A 317 -8.34 29.87 -13.00
CA HIS A 317 -8.51 29.93 -11.55
C HIS A 317 -7.80 28.78 -10.82
N LEU A 318 -6.48 28.67 -11.01
CA LEU A 318 -5.66 27.71 -10.26
C LEU A 318 -5.86 27.88 -8.74
N PRO A 319 -5.74 26.80 -7.95
CA PRO A 319 -5.79 26.89 -6.49
C PRO A 319 -4.82 27.96 -5.98
N ALA A 320 -5.26 28.78 -5.03
CA ALA A 320 -4.47 29.89 -4.50
C ALA A 320 -3.06 29.45 -4.04
N GLN A 321 -2.97 28.26 -3.45
CA GLN A 321 -1.72 27.63 -3.02
C GLN A 321 -0.71 27.47 -4.18
N VAL A 322 -1.17 27.01 -5.35
CA VAL A 322 -0.34 26.84 -6.56
C VAL A 322 0.18 28.20 -7.03
N ASN A 323 -0.69 29.22 -7.09
CA ASN A 323 -0.30 30.56 -7.52
C ASN A 323 0.75 31.17 -6.59
N THR A 324 0.59 31.02 -5.27
CA THR A 324 1.57 31.50 -4.29
C THR A 324 2.91 30.78 -4.44
N MET A 325 2.92 29.46 -4.60
CA MET A 325 4.16 28.69 -4.80
C MET A 325 4.91 29.15 -6.04
N LEU A 326 4.20 29.32 -7.17
CA LEU A 326 4.78 29.81 -8.43
C LEU A 326 5.35 31.23 -8.29
N ALA A 327 4.63 32.11 -7.59
CA ALA A 327 5.07 33.49 -7.38
C ALA A 327 6.30 33.62 -6.47
N GLN A 328 6.54 32.62 -5.60
CA GLN A 328 7.65 32.59 -4.65
C GLN A 328 8.82 31.68 -5.08
N LEU A 329 8.77 31.09 -6.27
CA LEU A 329 9.75 30.08 -6.73
C LEU A 329 11.21 30.55 -6.69
N TYR A 330 11.44 31.85 -6.82
CA TYR A 330 12.78 32.47 -6.85
C TYR A 330 13.11 33.29 -5.59
N GLU A 331 12.30 33.16 -4.54
CA GLU A 331 12.65 33.67 -3.22
C GLU A 331 13.75 32.79 -2.60
N ALA A 332 14.77 33.42 -2.03
CA ALA A 332 15.85 32.74 -1.32
C ALA A 332 15.53 32.72 0.17
N TYR A 333 15.92 31.65 0.86
CA TYR A 333 15.58 31.46 2.27
C TYR A 333 16.02 32.61 3.19
N ASP A 334 17.15 33.27 2.90
CA ASP A 334 17.67 34.41 3.66
C ASP A 334 17.02 35.76 3.31
N GLY A 335 16.14 35.81 2.30
CA GLY A 335 15.48 37.00 1.79
C GLY A 335 16.21 37.69 0.62
N SER A 336 17.33 37.15 0.14
CA SER A 336 18.10 37.71 -0.99
C SER A 336 17.46 37.46 -2.36
N GLY A 337 16.40 36.65 -2.42
CA GLY A 337 15.71 36.29 -3.66
C GLY A 337 14.75 37.35 -4.16
N SER A 338 13.98 36.99 -5.19
CA SER A 338 13.05 37.89 -5.86
C SER A 338 11.83 37.12 -6.35
N PRO A 339 10.66 37.76 -6.60
CA PRO A 339 10.44 39.19 -6.78
C PRO A 339 10.14 40.03 -5.52
N GLN A 340 9.77 39.40 -4.40
CA GLN A 340 9.22 40.05 -3.19
C GLN A 340 10.25 40.19 -2.06
N GLY A 341 11.30 39.36 -2.03
CA GLY A 341 12.27 39.33 -0.93
C GLY A 341 11.69 38.66 0.32
N ALA A 342 10.81 37.68 0.14
CA ALA A 342 10.25 36.90 1.25
C ALA A 342 11.38 36.07 1.90
N LYS A 343 11.31 35.88 3.22
CA LYS A 343 12.37 35.25 4.01
C LYS A 343 11.83 34.15 4.90
N GLY A 344 12.59 33.06 5.04
CA GLY A 344 12.27 31.97 5.95
C GLY A 344 10.84 31.45 5.73
N ASP A 345 10.03 31.51 6.79
CA ASP A 345 8.66 30.98 6.78
C ASP A 345 7.63 31.83 6.05
N ASP A 346 7.96 33.05 5.64
CA ASP A 346 7.12 33.83 4.72
C ASP A 346 7.06 33.18 3.33
N ILE A 347 8.02 32.29 3.03
CA ILE A 347 8.05 31.47 1.82
C ILE A 347 7.27 30.18 2.08
N THR A 348 6.26 29.92 1.24
CA THR A 348 5.49 28.67 1.32
C THR A 348 6.41 27.45 1.22
N LEU A 349 6.15 26.44 2.05
CA LEU A 349 6.94 25.20 2.06
C LEU A 349 7.03 24.57 0.66
N GLY A 350 5.95 24.59 -0.12
CA GLY A 350 5.94 24.11 -1.49
C GLY A 350 6.91 24.85 -2.42
N ALA A 351 7.04 26.18 -2.30
CA ALA A 351 8.02 26.94 -3.07
C ALA A 351 9.46 26.62 -2.67
N ARG A 352 9.71 26.48 -1.36
CA ARG A 352 11.02 26.06 -0.82
C ARG A 352 11.45 24.71 -1.40
N ILE A 353 10.53 23.75 -1.45
CA ILE A 353 10.75 22.41 -2.03
C ILE A 353 11.06 22.50 -3.52
N LEU A 354 10.22 23.20 -4.31
CA LEU A 354 10.40 23.32 -5.74
C LEU A 354 11.75 23.97 -6.07
N ALA A 355 12.11 25.05 -5.40
CA ALA A 355 13.39 25.73 -5.58
C ALA A 355 14.61 24.82 -5.34
N ALA A 356 14.61 24.04 -4.26
CA ALA A 356 15.72 23.13 -3.94
C ALA A 356 15.84 21.98 -4.95
N VAL A 357 14.72 21.36 -5.33
CA VAL A 357 14.70 20.25 -6.30
C VAL A 357 15.07 20.74 -7.70
N ASP A 358 14.58 21.91 -8.11
CA ASP A 358 14.87 22.50 -9.42
C ASP A 358 16.36 22.82 -9.56
N SER A 359 16.95 23.48 -8.56
CA SER A 359 18.40 23.71 -8.50
C SER A 359 19.21 22.40 -8.60
N TYR A 360 18.80 21.34 -7.91
CA TYR A 360 19.47 20.04 -8.01
C TYR A 360 19.42 19.45 -9.42
N LEU A 361 18.25 19.50 -10.06
CA LEU A 361 18.06 18.99 -11.42
C LEU A 361 18.87 19.80 -12.43
N GLU A 362 18.87 21.13 -12.31
CA GLU A 362 19.64 22.01 -13.18
C GLU A 362 21.16 21.72 -13.08
N LEU A 363 21.68 21.54 -11.87
CA LEU A 363 23.10 21.23 -11.65
C LEU A 363 23.50 19.86 -12.19
N THR A 364 22.61 18.87 -12.14
CA THR A 364 22.92 17.46 -12.47
C THR A 364 22.53 17.03 -13.87
N LYS A 365 21.66 17.78 -14.56
CA LYS A 365 21.09 17.40 -15.86
C LYS A 365 21.35 18.40 -16.99
N ASN A 366 21.57 19.68 -16.69
CA ASN A 366 21.81 20.68 -17.72
C ASN A 366 23.32 21.03 -17.84
N PRO A 367 24.02 20.60 -18.91
CA PRO A 367 25.42 20.99 -19.14
C PRO A 367 25.60 22.48 -19.47
N ALA A 368 24.53 23.16 -19.90
CA ALA A 368 24.51 24.58 -20.22
C ALA A 368 23.95 25.43 -19.07
N ASN A 369 23.98 24.93 -17.83
CA ASN A 369 23.59 25.71 -16.65
C ASN A 369 24.54 26.91 -16.42
N ALA A 370 24.20 27.80 -15.49
CA ALA A 370 24.99 29.01 -15.22
C ALA A 370 26.45 28.73 -14.82
N HIS A 371 26.75 27.53 -14.30
CA HIS A 371 28.11 27.12 -13.97
C HIS A 371 28.91 26.59 -15.17
N GLY A 372 28.26 26.43 -16.34
CA GLY A 372 28.85 25.94 -17.58
C GLY A 372 29.31 24.48 -17.54
N LYS A 373 28.83 23.69 -16.56
CA LYS A 373 29.21 22.28 -16.41
C LYS A 373 28.19 21.49 -15.60
N LEU A 374 28.12 20.20 -15.89
CA LEU A 374 27.39 19.24 -15.06
C LEU A 374 28.13 18.98 -13.75
N PHE A 375 27.39 18.95 -12.66
CA PHE A 375 27.88 18.50 -11.37
C PHE A 375 27.67 17.00 -11.24
N SER A 376 28.61 16.33 -10.57
CA SER A 376 28.33 14.99 -10.06
C SER A 376 27.23 15.08 -9.00
N LYS A 377 26.52 13.97 -8.78
CA LYS A 377 25.51 13.87 -7.72
C LYS A 377 26.05 14.33 -6.37
N ALA A 378 27.23 13.85 -5.98
CA ALA A 378 27.88 14.24 -4.72
C ALA A 378 28.11 15.75 -4.63
N LYS A 379 28.59 16.36 -5.71
CA LYS A 379 28.86 17.80 -5.76
C LYS A 379 27.57 18.65 -5.74
N ALA A 380 26.51 18.20 -6.41
CA ALA A 380 25.22 18.89 -6.35
C ALA A 380 24.61 18.83 -4.94
N LEU A 381 24.79 17.72 -4.22
CA LEU A 381 24.38 17.60 -2.82
C LEU A 381 25.21 18.46 -1.88
N GLU A 382 26.52 18.54 -2.09
CA GLU A 382 27.40 19.45 -1.37
C GLU A 382 26.96 20.91 -1.59
N HIS A 383 26.66 21.31 -2.82
CA HIS A 383 26.16 22.64 -3.14
C HIS A 383 24.86 22.98 -2.39
N LEU A 384 23.89 22.04 -2.33
CA LEU A 384 22.66 22.26 -1.55
C LEU A 384 22.95 22.47 -0.06
N LYS A 385 23.88 21.69 0.51
CA LYS A 385 24.29 21.80 1.92
C LYS A 385 25.03 23.09 2.21
N GLU A 386 25.95 23.50 1.34
CA GLU A 386 26.72 24.75 1.46
C GLU A 386 25.82 25.99 1.47
N HIS A 387 24.70 25.94 0.73
CA HIS A 387 23.76 27.05 0.60
C HIS A 387 22.47 26.85 1.43
N ALA A 388 22.48 25.90 2.36
CA ALA A 388 21.42 25.74 3.34
C ALA A 388 21.40 26.95 4.29
N GLY A 389 20.21 27.52 4.52
CA GLY A 389 20.03 28.71 5.34
C GLY A 389 20.26 30.03 4.60
N THR A 390 20.77 29.99 3.36
CA THR A 390 20.92 31.15 2.48
C THR A 390 19.96 31.06 1.30
N LEU A 391 20.26 30.21 0.32
CA LEU A 391 19.38 29.99 -0.83
C LEU A 391 18.24 29.05 -0.48
N TYR A 392 18.54 27.97 0.24
CA TYR A 392 17.58 26.91 0.50
C TYR A 392 17.22 26.84 1.97
N ASP A 393 15.98 26.44 2.24
CA ASP A 393 15.60 26.00 3.57
C ASP A 393 16.50 24.82 4.01
N PRO A 394 17.16 24.88 5.18
CA PRO A 394 18.03 23.81 5.66
C PRO A 394 17.35 22.45 5.77
N LEU A 395 16.11 22.40 6.26
CA LEU A 395 15.36 21.16 6.41
C LEU A 395 15.03 20.57 5.04
N VAL A 396 14.59 21.42 4.10
CA VAL A 396 14.30 20.99 2.72
C VAL A 396 15.58 20.50 2.04
N ALA A 397 16.69 21.22 2.16
CA ALA A 397 17.96 20.83 1.55
C ALA A 397 18.45 19.47 2.06
N ASP A 398 18.29 19.20 3.35
CA ASP A 398 18.63 17.90 3.93
C ASP A 398 17.72 16.78 3.40
N ILE A 399 16.40 16.96 3.42
CA ILE A 399 15.47 15.95 2.89
C ILE A 399 15.70 15.70 1.39
N VAL A 400 15.95 16.74 0.59
CA VAL A 400 16.32 16.58 -0.82
C VAL A 400 17.61 15.77 -0.92
N ALA A 401 18.63 16.07 -0.12
CA ALA A 401 19.87 15.31 -0.13
C ALA A 401 19.66 13.83 0.22
N GLN A 402 18.80 13.53 1.19
CA GLN A 402 18.46 12.18 1.60
C GLN A 402 17.59 11.42 0.56
N VAL A 403 16.66 12.12 -0.12
CA VAL A 403 15.89 11.57 -1.24
C VAL A 403 16.83 11.21 -2.38
N GLN A 404 17.66 12.16 -2.78
CA GLN A 404 18.54 11.99 -3.92
C GLN A 404 19.63 10.97 -3.61
N SER A 405 20.24 10.93 -2.43
CA SER A 405 21.26 9.93 -2.08
C SER A 405 20.74 8.49 -2.12
N GLY A 406 19.42 8.31 -2.12
CA GLY A 406 18.73 7.02 -2.03
C GLY A 406 18.75 6.46 -0.61
N GLU A 407 19.37 7.14 0.35
CA GLU A 407 19.62 6.66 1.71
C GLU A 407 18.34 6.31 2.45
N LEU A 408 17.34 7.19 2.45
CA LEU A 408 16.05 6.91 3.05
C LEU A 408 15.34 5.71 2.42
N LEU A 409 15.44 5.57 1.09
CA LEU A 409 14.87 4.42 0.41
C LEU A 409 15.64 3.14 0.75
N ARG A 410 16.98 3.19 0.89
CA ARG A 410 17.80 2.05 1.36
C ARG A 410 17.40 1.64 2.76
N HIS A 411 17.22 2.61 3.66
CA HIS A 411 16.78 2.33 5.02
C HIS A 411 15.37 1.73 5.05
N ARG A 412 14.42 2.23 4.25
CA ARG A 412 13.08 1.60 4.14
C ARG A 412 13.16 0.17 3.61
N LEU A 413 13.99 -0.10 2.61
CA LEU A 413 14.19 -1.46 2.09
C LEU A 413 14.87 -2.37 3.12
N ALA A 414 15.80 -1.83 3.92
CA ALA A 414 16.44 -2.56 5.01
C ALA A 414 15.47 -2.85 6.18
N ASN A 415 14.48 -1.98 6.37
CA ASN A 415 13.54 -2.03 7.49
C ASN A 415 12.12 -2.48 7.07
N ASP A 416 11.97 -3.12 5.90
CA ASP A 416 10.68 -3.62 5.40
C ASP A 416 9.57 -2.56 5.41
N GLY A 417 9.92 -1.34 5.00
CA GLY A 417 9.03 -0.21 4.86
C GLY A 417 8.62 0.47 6.16
N ARG A 418 9.18 0.05 7.29
CA ARG A 418 8.80 0.55 8.60
C ARG A 418 9.28 1.99 8.84
N GLN A 419 8.39 2.83 9.35
CA GLN A 419 8.59 4.27 9.45
C GLN A 419 7.97 4.83 10.73
N ILE A 420 8.60 5.85 11.28
CA ILE A 420 8.07 6.60 12.42
C ILE A 420 7.61 7.99 11.95
N PHE A 421 6.51 8.48 12.51
CA PHE A 421 6.00 9.81 12.22
C PHE A 421 6.06 10.64 13.49
N ILE A 422 6.68 11.82 13.40
CA ILE A 422 6.82 12.80 14.48
C ILE A 422 5.94 13.98 14.11
N VAL A 423 4.84 14.15 14.84
CA VAL A 423 3.85 15.19 14.62
C VAL A 423 3.99 16.21 15.73
N GLU A 424 4.67 17.32 15.47
CA GLU A 424 5.00 18.32 16.48
C GLU A 424 4.83 19.71 15.85
N PRO A 425 4.03 20.63 16.42
CA PRO A 425 3.83 21.94 15.82
C PRO A 425 5.08 22.80 15.87
N GLU A 426 5.88 22.69 16.94
CA GLU A 426 7.08 23.49 17.13
C GLU A 426 8.25 22.98 16.28
N GLU A 427 8.77 23.85 15.41
CA GLU A 427 9.80 23.48 14.44
C GLU A 427 11.13 23.07 15.07
N SER A 428 11.59 23.76 16.12
CA SER A 428 12.83 23.42 16.81
C SER A 428 12.77 22.00 17.38
N THR A 429 11.76 21.72 18.20
CA THR A 429 11.50 20.40 18.79
C THR A 429 11.33 19.31 17.74
N ARG A 430 10.58 19.60 16.67
CA ARG A 430 10.37 18.67 15.56
C ARG A 430 11.68 18.32 14.85
N THR A 431 12.54 19.30 14.61
CA THR A 431 13.83 19.13 13.92
C THR A 431 14.83 18.39 14.79
N ASP A 432 14.94 18.76 16.06
CA ASP A 432 15.87 18.13 17.00
C ASP A 432 15.50 16.66 17.24
N LEU A 433 14.20 16.35 17.36
CA LEU A 433 13.74 14.97 17.52
C LEU A 433 13.92 14.15 16.24
N LEU A 434 13.76 14.77 15.07
CA LEU A 434 14.03 14.14 13.78
C LEU A 434 15.50 13.73 13.69
N ASP A 435 16.43 14.64 13.99
CA ASP A 435 17.88 14.39 13.99
C ASP A 435 18.27 13.32 15.03
N ALA A 436 17.76 13.43 16.26
CA ALA A 436 17.99 12.43 17.31
C ALA A 436 17.48 11.03 16.91
N SER A 437 16.31 10.96 16.27
CA SER A 437 15.74 9.70 15.78
C SER A 437 16.57 9.08 14.65
N GLN A 438 17.06 9.91 13.72
CA GLN A 438 17.93 9.46 12.63
C GLN A 438 19.27 8.92 13.16
N LYS A 439 19.86 9.55 14.19
CA LYS A 439 21.07 9.03 14.87
C LYS A 439 20.86 7.66 15.50
N GLN A 440 19.62 7.32 15.90
CA GLN A 440 19.23 5.98 16.37
C GLN A 440 18.94 4.99 15.22
N GLY A 441 19.14 5.39 13.96
CA GLY A 441 18.90 4.57 12.77
C GLY A 441 17.42 4.42 12.41
N LEU A 442 16.55 5.30 12.92
CA LEU A 442 15.12 5.30 12.62
C LEU A 442 14.84 6.08 11.33
N VAL A 443 13.92 5.56 10.51
CA VAL A 443 13.37 6.29 9.37
C VAL A 443 12.20 7.12 9.87
N ALA A 444 12.46 8.40 10.14
CA ALA A 444 11.51 9.32 10.75
C ALA A 444 11.02 10.38 9.77
N TYR A 445 9.74 10.72 9.85
CA TYR A 445 9.11 11.81 9.11
C TYR A 445 8.55 12.84 10.07
N ALA A 446 8.78 14.11 9.74
CA ALA A 446 8.34 15.24 10.53
C ALA A 446 7.06 15.82 9.92
N LEU A 447 6.00 15.92 10.71
CA LEU A 447 4.72 16.53 10.35
C LEU A 447 4.50 17.75 11.25
N SER A 448 4.08 18.87 10.66
CA SER A 448 3.75 20.09 11.41
C SER A 448 2.26 20.17 11.80
N GLN A 449 1.43 19.28 11.27
CA GLN A 449 -0.03 19.31 11.39
C GLN A 449 -0.59 17.91 11.67
N LEU A 450 -1.68 17.85 12.45
CA LEU A 450 -2.37 16.61 12.79
C LEU A 450 -3.03 15.94 11.58
N GLU A 451 -3.45 16.73 10.58
CA GLU A 451 -4.00 16.23 9.32
C GLU A 451 -3.02 15.27 8.62
N GLY A 452 -1.72 15.57 8.68
CA GLY A 452 -0.69 14.67 8.16
C GLY A 452 -0.64 13.33 8.91
N ALA A 453 -0.96 13.33 10.21
CA ALA A 453 -1.04 12.10 11.00
C ALA A 453 -2.20 11.22 10.54
N TYR A 454 -3.39 11.82 10.34
CA TYR A 454 -4.55 11.10 9.80
C TYR A 454 -4.30 10.55 8.41
N ASP A 455 -3.57 11.29 7.57
CA ASP A 455 -3.21 10.83 6.23
C ASP A 455 -2.23 9.64 6.27
N ALA A 456 -1.20 9.71 7.12
CA ALA A 456 -0.24 8.62 7.32
C ALA A 456 -0.91 7.36 7.87
N LEU A 457 -1.95 7.51 8.70
CA LEU A 457 -2.79 6.41 9.16
C LEU A 457 -3.64 5.86 8.01
N ALA A 458 -4.35 6.71 7.26
CA ALA A 458 -5.20 6.27 6.14
C ALA A 458 -4.44 5.46 5.08
N HIS A 459 -3.16 5.78 4.86
CA HIS A 459 -2.30 5.08 3.90
C HIS A 459 -1.52 3.89 4.49
N GLN A 460 -1.72 3.60 5.78
CA GLN A 460 -0.98 2.57 6.52
C GLN A 460 0.54 2.76 6.36
N GLU A 461 1.05 3.96 6.63
CA GLU A 461 2.47 4.30 6.50
C GLU A 461 3.17 4.58 7.84
N CYS A 462 2.44 4.59 8.98
CA CYS A 462 3.02 4.80 10.32
C CYS A 462 3.18 3.51 11.18
N ASP A 463 4.39 3.20 11.66
CA ASP A 463 4.69 2.07 12.58
C ASP A 463 4.87 2.50 14.04
N VAL A 464 5.29 3.75 14.25
CA VAL A 464 5.29 4.42 15.55
C VAL A 464 4.91 5.87 15.30
N LEU A 465 3.95 6.38 16.09
CA LEU A 465 3.49 7.76 15.99
C LEU A 465 3.93 8.53 17.24
N ALA A 466 4.69 9.60 17.07
CA ALA A 466 4.98 10.57 18.13
C ALA A 466 4.13 11.82 17.89
N VAL A 467 3.41 12.31 18.89
CA VAL A 467 2.53 13.48 18.77
C VAL A 467 2.76 14.49 19.89
N GLY A 468 2.94 15.75 19.53
CA GLY A 468 3.14 16.87 20.43
C GLY A 468 1.90 17.22 21.23
N LEU A 469 2.03 17.35 22.55
CA LEU A 469 0.95 17.83 23.42
C LEU A 469 0.61 19.30 23.16
N LYS A 470 1.49 20.05 22.47
CA LYS A 470 1.29 21.46 22.10
C LYS A 470 0.12 21.69 21.13
N PHE A 471 -0.35 20.67 20.42
CA PHE A 471 -1.61 20.75 19.65
C PHE A 471 -2.82 20.97 20.58
N GLY A 472 -2.77 20.42 21.80
CA GLY A 472 -3.84 20.52 22.77
C GLY A 472 -4.36 19.13 23.16
N LEU A 473 -4.81 19.01 24.41
CA LEU A 473 -5.19 17.72 24.98
C LEU A 473 -6.34 17.05 24.22
N ASP A 474 -7.38 17.81 23.88
CA ASP A 474 -8.57 17.25 23.23
C ASP A 474 -8.28 16.79 21.80
N GLU A 475 -7.40 17.49 21.08
CA GLU A 475 -6.98 17.12 19.73
C GLU A 475 -6.14 15.83 19.74
N VAL A 476 -5.20 15.72 20.68
CA VAL A 476 -4.38 14.51 20.88
C VAL A 476 -5.24 13.32 21.32
N LEU A 477 -6.21 13.53 22.21
CA LEU A 477 -7.16 12.49 22.60
C LEU A 477 -8.06 12.06 21.43
N GLY A 478 -8.48 13.00 20.58
CA GLY A 478 -9.21 12.71 19.35
C GLY A 478 -8.40 11.85 18.38
N LEU A 479 -7.12 12.16 18.19
CA LEU A 479 -6.20 11.34 17.39
C LEU A 479 -6.04 9.94 17.98
N LEU A 480 -5.81 9.84 19.30
CA LEU A 480 -5.71 8.55 19.99
C LEU A 480 -6.98 7.71 19.80
N GLN A 481 -8.16 8.31 19.95
CA GLN A 481 -9.43 7.64 19.71
C GLN A 481 -9.54 7.16 18.26
N ALA A 482 -9.18 7.99 17.28
CA ALA A 482 -9.19 7.61 15.88
C ALA A 482 -8.27 6.42 15.59
N VAL A 483 -7.02 6.48 16.09
CA VAL A 483 -6.04 5.38 15.99
C VAL A 483 -6.59 4.09 16.61
N ARG A 484 -7.17 4.16 17.82
CA ARG A 484 -7.66 2.99 18.55
C ARG A 484 -8.97 2.43 18.00
N SER A 485 -9.80 3.24 17.36
CA SER A 485 -11.08 2.83 16.77
C SER A 485 -10.93 2.08 15.44
N SER A 486 -9.79 2.23 14.76
CA SER A 486 -9.49 1.52 13.52
C SER A 486 -8.83 0.18 13.79
N ALA A 487 -9.42 -0.91 13.30
CA ALA A 487 -8.85 -2.26 13.45
C ALA A 487 -7.41 -2.36 12.91
N GLU A 488 -7.07 -1.55 11.90
CA GLU A 488 -5.75 -1.52 11.26
C GLU A 488 -4.69 -0.81 12.12
N HIS A 489 -5.11 0.14 12.96
CA HIS A 489 -4.22 1.03 13.74
C HIS A 489 -4.31 0.82 15.25
N ALA A 490 -5.21 -0.04 15.73
CA ALA A 490 -5.45 -0.24 17.16
C ALA A 490 -4.18 -0.62 17.94
N GLY A 491 -3.29 -1.40 17.33
CA GLY A 491 -2.00 -1.81 17.90
C GLY A 491 -0.82 -0.88 17.60
N LEU A 492 -1.04 0.30 16.99
CA LEU A 492 0.02 1.26 16.69
C LEU A 492 0.56 1.90 17.98
N PRO A 493 1.86 1.81 18.29
CA PRO A 493 2.46 2.56 19.39
C PRO A 493 2.31 4.07 19.17
N VAL A 494 1.73 4.78 20.15
CA VAL A 494 1.59 6.24 20.12
C VAL A 494 2.31 6.86 21.31
N VAL A 495 3.31 7.69 21.06
CA VAL A 495 4.07 8.43 22.06
C VAL A 495 3.58 9.86 22.09
N VAL A 496 3.22 10.37 23.27
CA VAL A 496 2.86 11.78 23.44
C VAL A 496 4.08 12.54 23.94
N LEU A 497 4.49 13.57 23.20
CA LEU A 497 5.62 14.44 23.52
C LEU A 497 5.12 15.64 24.33
N GLY A 498 5.50 15.72 25.59
CA GLY A 498 5.13 16.81 26.48
C GLY A 498 5.41 16.50 27.94
N ASP A 499 5.30 17.51 28.79
CA ASP A 499 5.42 17.37 30.24
C ASP A 499 4.09 17.72 30.94
N PRO A 500 3.06 16.85 30.81
CA PRO A 500 1.76 17.07 31.45
C PRO A 500 1.79 16.78 32.95
N ASP A 501 0.85 17.38 33.68
CA ASP A 501 0.55 17.00 35.06
C ASP A 501 0.05 15.54 35.18
N ALA A 502 0.04 15.00 36.40
CA ALA A 502 -0.31 13.60 36.63
C ALA A 502 -1.71 13.22 36.13
N GLY A 503 -2.70 14.11 36.27
CA GLY A 503 -4.07 13.84 35.83
C GLY A 503 -4.19 13.82 34.30
N THR A 504 -3.53 14.77 33.63
CA THR A 504 -3.46 14.77 32.16
C THR A 504 -2.70 13.57 31.63
N ARG A 505 -1.60 13.16 32.27
CA ARG A 505 -0.85 11.94 31.92
C ARG A 505 -1.73 10.70 32.01
N GLU A 506 -2.49 10.55 33.09
CA GLU A 506 -3.41 9.41 33.28
C GLU A 506 -4.49 9.37 32.18
N ARG A 507 -5.07 10.52 31.82
CA ARG A 507 -6.05 10.63 30.73
C ARG A 507 -5.46 10.21 29.38
N LEU A 508 -4.23 10.61 29.07
CA LEU A 508 -3.55 10.23 27.83
C LEU A 508 -3.31 8.72 27.77
N MET A 509 -2.85 8.12 28.87
CA MET A 509 -2.64 6.66 28.98
C MET A 509 -3.97 5.89 28.84
N MET A 510 -5.04 6.34 29.50
CA MET A 510 -6.38 5.76 29.35
C MET A 510 -6.94 5.92 27.93
N GLY A 511 -6.62 7.02 27.25
CA GLY A 511 -6.94 7.25 25.84
C GLY A 511 -6.18 6.33 24.88
N GLY A 512 -5.21 5.56 25.39
CA GLY A 512 -4.45 4.59 24.63
C GLY A 512 -3.07 5.05 24.20
N ALA A 513 -2.51 6.12 24.78
CA ALA A 513 -1.09 6.45 24.61
C ALA A 513 -0.22 5.30 25.14
N THR A 514 0.84 4.97 24.41
CA THR A 514 1.80 3.93 24.80
C THR A 514 2.84 4.48 25.77
N ALA A 515 3.27 5.73 25.57
CA ALA A 515 4.18 6.43 26.46
C ALA A 515 3.93 7.95 26.42
N VAL A 516 4.31 8.63 27.50
CA VAL A 516 4.34 10.10 27.57
C VAL A 516 5.75 10.52 27.96
N VAL A 517 6.43 11.25 27.08
CA VAL A 517 7.85 11.59 27.22
C VAL A 517 8.04 13.10 27.20
N ALA A 518 8.82 13.61 28.14
CA ALA A 518 9.14 15.03 28.20
C ALA A 518 10.16 15.40 27.09
N PRO A 519 9.91 16.44 26.29
CA PRO A 519 10.78 16.85 25.19
C PRO A 519 12.08 17.53 25.66
N THR A 520 12.37 17.61 26.95
CA THR A 520 13.61 18.22 27.45
C THR A 520 14.85 17.35 27.20
N ALA A 521 14.67 16.07 26.86
CA ALA A 521 15.73 15.14 26.45
C ALA A 521 15.38 14.47 25.11
N MET A 522 15.75 15.11 24.00
CA MET A 522 15.52 14.61 22.63
C MET A 522 16.11 13.21 22.40
N ASP A 523 17.30 12.94 22.94
CA ASP A 523 17.95 11.64 22.86
C ASP A 523 17.18 10.53 23.60
N GLU A 524 16.56 10.86 24.73
CA GLU A 524 15.75 9.90 25.51
C GLU A 524 14.43 9.60 24.79
N SER A 525 13.81 10.63 24.20
CA SER A 525 12.63 10.50 23.35
C SER A 525 12.94 9.60 22.14
N ALA A 526 14.06 9.83 21.45
CA ALA A 526 14.50 9.01 20.33
C ALA A 526 14.77 7.54 20.72
N ARG A 527 15.38 7.29 21.89
CA ARG A 527 15.58 5.92 22.43
C ARG A 527 14.26 5.23 22.76
N THR A 528 13.28 5.96 23.27
CA THR A 528 11.94 5.44 23.53
C THR A 528 11.26 5.04 22.23
N LEU A 529 11.32 5.90 21.20
CA LEU A 529 10.82 5.58 19.87
C LEU A 529 11.51 4.36 19.29
N ARG A 530 12.83 4.22 19.48
CA ARG A 530 13.58 3.05 19.04
C ARG A 530 13.13 1.76 19.71
N THR A 531 12.95 1.79 21.03
CA THR A 531 12.48 0.63 21.80
C THR A 531 11.10 0.18 21.31
N LEU A 532 10.16 1.11 21.12
CA LEU A 532 8.81 0.81 20.63
C LEU A 532 8.82 0.33 19.18
N TYR A 533 9.71 0.87 18.36
CA TYR A 533 9.91 0.43 16.98
C TYR A 533 10.42 -1.01 16.91
N ASP A 534 11.43 -1.36 17.71
CA ASP A 534 11.97 -2.73 17.78
C ASP A 534 10.93 -3.71 18.37
N ASP A 535 10.17 -3.29 19.38
CA ASP A 535 9.06 -4.08 19.94
C ASP A 535 7.96 -4.37 18.90
N ARG A 536 7.61 -3.36 18.10
CA ARG A 536 6.67 -3.50 16.97
C ARG A 536 7.22 -4.41 15.87
N ILE A 537 8.55 -4.54 15.73
CA ILE A 537 9.19 -5.54 14.86
C ILE A 537 9.01 -6.95 15.40
N LEU A 538 9.31 -7.13 16.68
CA LEU A 538 9.30 -8.45 17.32
C LEU A 538 7.88 -9.02 17.51
N HIS A 539 6.89 -8.16 17.77
CA HIS A 539 5.51 -8.56 18.08
C HIS A 539 4.54 -8.39 16.90
N ASN A 540 5.01 -8.66 15.67
CA ASN A 540 4.21 -8.79 14.44
C ASN A 540 3.47 -7.53 13.94
N GLY A 541 4.11 -6.35 13.96
CA GLY A 541 3.68 -5.27 13.06
C GLY A 541 3.79 -5.74 11.59
N PRO A 542 2.75 -5.59 10.74
CA PRO A 542 2.78 -6.06 9.36
C PRO A 542 3.94 -5.40 8.60
N ALA A 543 4.68 -6.19 7.84
CA ALA A 543 5.75 -5.65 7.01
C ALA A 543 5.14 -4.83 5.87
N ARG A 544 5.76 -3.70 5.55
CA ARG A 544 5.17 -2.74 4.63
C ARG A 544 5.75 -2.82 3.26
N VAL A 545 4.86 -2.63 2.30
CA VAL A 545 5.21 -2.56 0.90
C VAL A 545 6.00 -1.28 0.65
N VAL A 546 7.26 -1.43 0.27
CA VAL A 546 8.12 -0.29 -0.05
C VAL A 546 7.89 0.11 -1.50
N ARG A 547 7.48 1.37 -1.71
CA ARG A 547 7.35 1.96 -3.05
C ARG A 547 8.48 2.95 -3.30
N GLY A 548 8.96 3.00 -4.53
CA GLY A 548 9.95 3.96 -4.99
C GLY A 548 10.07 3.96 -6.52
N SER A 549 10.97 4.79 -7.03
CA SER A 549 11.29 4.84 -8.46
C SER A 549 12.76 4.50 -8.71
N LEU A 550 13.08 3.93 -9.86
CA LEU A 550 14.46 3.71 -10.30
C LEU A 550 15.23 5.04 -10.55
N ASP A 551 14.50 6.15 -10.69
CA ASP A 551 15.08 7.51 -10.66
C ASP A 551 15.69 7.85 -9.29
N GLU A 552 15.09 7.34 -8.18
CA GLU A 552 15.60 7.54 -6.81
C GLU A 552 16.73 6.56 -6.48
N MET A 553 16.59 5.31 -6.92
CA MET A 553 17.56 4.23 -6.68
C MET A 553 17.67 3.32 -7.89
N PRO A 554 18.79 3.38 -8.64
CA PRO A 554 18.99 2.53 -9.80
C PRO A 554 18.89 1.04 -9.47
N ALA A 555 18.41 0.24 -10.42
CA ALA A 555 18.19 -1.20 -10.24
C ALA A 555 19.39 -1.97 -9.63
N PRO A 556 20.67 -1.72 -10.01
CA PRO A 556 21.81 -2.39 -9.40
C PRO A 556 21.95 -2.10 -7.90
N GLU A 557 21.66 -0.86 -7.52
CA GLU A 557 21.79 -0.39 -6.15
C GLU A 557 20.64 -0.91 -5.27
N LEU A 558 19.43 -0.92 -5.83
CA LEU A 558 18.24 -1.54 -5.24
C LEU A 558 18.48 -3.02 -4.92
N LEU A 559 18.96 -3.77 -5.92
CA LEU A 559 19.28 -5.18 -5.77
C LEU A 559 20.44 -5.43 -4.81
N LYS A 560 21.48 -4.60 -4.82
CA LYS A 560 22.57 -4.66 -3.84
C LYS A 560 22.06 -4.43 -2.42
N THR A 561 21.16 -3.48 -2.22
CA THR A 561 20.56 -3.17 -0.91
C THR A 561 19.74 -4.34 -0.38
N LEU A 562 18.85 -4.87 -1.22
CA LEU A 562 18.02 -6.04 -0.88
C LEU A 562 18.89 -7.29 -0.63
N GLY A 563 19.93 -7.50 -1.43
CA GLY A 563 20.87 -8.61 -1.29
C GLY A 563 21.70 -8.55 0.00
N ALA A 564 22.29 -7.39 0.31
CA ALA A 564 23.11 -7.20 1.50
C ALA A 564 22.32 -7.43 2.80
N GLN A 565 21.04 -7.07 2.80
CA GLN A 565 20.13 -7.25 3.94
C GLN A 565 19.42 -8.62 3.93
N LYS A 566 19.83 -9.56 3.06
CA LYS A 566 19.26 -10.91 2.92
C LYS A 566 17.73 -10.90 2.81
N LYS A 567 17.18 -9.91 2.11
CA LYS A 567 15.74 -9.69 2.03
C LYS A 567 15.04 -10.74 1.16
N SER A 568 13.86 -11.18 1.60
CA SER A 568 12.99 -12.10 0.87
C SER A 568 11.66 -11.41 0.60
N GLY A 569 11.10 -11.61 -0.59
CA GLY A 569 9.87 -10.97 -1.01
C GLY A 569 9.75 -10.83 -2.51
N ARG A 570 8.80 -10.03 -2.99
CA ARG A 570 8.59 -9.78 -4.42
C ARG A 570 8.82 -8.31 -4.73
N LEU A 571 9.75 -8.05 -5.66
CA LEU A 571 9.99 -6.74 -6.21
C LEU A 571 9.27 -6.62 -7.55
N PHE A 572 8.17 -5.87 -7.60
CA PHE A 572 7.50 -5.50 -8.83
C PHE A 572 8.18 -4.29 -9.46
N LEU A 573 8.24 -4.28 -10.78
CA LEU A 573 8.75 -3.19 -11.60
C LEU A 573 7.72 -2.87 -12.69
N LYS A 574 7.38 -1.60 -12.79
CA LYS A 574 6.44 -1.07 -13.78
C LYS A 574 7.11 0.03 -14.59
N HIS A 575 7.20 -0.17 -15.89
CA HIS A 575 7.75 0.79 -16.86
C HIS A 575 6.74 0.98 -18.00
N HIS A 576 6.04 2.11 -18.01
CA HIS A 576 4.92 2.39 -18.92
C HIS A 576 3.85 1.27 -18.89
N ALA A 577 3.59 0.62 -20.04
CA ALA A 577 2.64 -0.48 -20.17
C ALA A 577 3.24 -1.86 -19.80
N HIS A 578 4.53 -1.92 -19.47
CA HIS A 578 5.20 -3.16 -19.12
C HIS A 578 5.30 -3.32 -17.61
N GLU A 579 4.79 -4.44 -17.11
CA GLU A 579 4.89 -4.83 -15.71
C GLU A 579 5.57 -6.19 -15.61
N GLY A 580 6.49 -6.29 -14.66
CA GLY A 580 7.12 -7.55 -14.30
C GLY A 580 7.55 -7.56 -12.85
N TYR A 581 8.10 -8.68 -12.41
CA TYR A 581 8.51 -8.85 -11.03
C TYR A 581 9.71 -9.77 -10.90
N LEU A 582 10.45 -9.54 -9.83
CA LEU A 582 11.55 -10.35 -9.34
C LEU A 582 11.13 -10.97 -8.02
N HIS A 583 11.45 -12.24 -7.82
CA HIS A 583 11.32 -12.87 -6.53
C HIS A 583 12.66 -13.01 -5.86
N LEU A 584 12.72 -12.60 -4.60
CA LEU A 584 13.91 -12.65 -3.78
C LEU A 584 13.71 -13.64 -2.62
N GLU A 585 14.73 -14.47 -2.39
CA GLU A 585 14.84 -15.33 -1.22
C GLU A 585 16.23 -15.18 -0.61
N GLN A 586 16.28 -14.79 0.66
CA GLN A 586 17.51 -14.57 1.43
C GLN A 586 18.53 -13.67 0.70
N GLY A 587 18.03 -12.65 0.00
CA GLY A 587 18.86 -11.71 -0.77
C GLY A 587 19.36 -12.26 -2.12
N ARG A 588 18.79 -13.35 -2.64
CA ARG A 588 19.05 -13.88 -3.98
C ARG A 588 17.83 -13.78 -4.86
N VAL A 589 18.01 -13.49 -6.14
CA VAL A 589 16.89 -13.50 -7.10
C VAL A 589 16.68 -14.95 -7.53
N VAL A 590 15.52 -15.53 -7.19
CA VAL A 590 15.18 -16.93 -7.51
C VAL A 590 14.26 -17.07 -8.72
N PHE A 591 13.53 -16.00 -9.05
CA PHE A 591 12.61 -15.97 -10.20
C PHE A 591 12.45 -14.56 -10.75
N ALA A 592 12.17 -14.47 -12.05
CA ALA A 592 11.86 -13.21 -12.74
C ALA A 592 10.80 -13.46 -13.81
N ALA A 593 9.86 -12.55 -13.99
CA ALA A 593 8.87 -12.61 -15.07
C ALA A 593 8.44 -11.23 -15.55
N ILE A 594 8.21 -11.10 -16.85
CA ILE A 594 7.69 -9.89 -17.51
C ILE A 594 7.02 -10.26 -18.83
N ALA A 595 5.79 -9.77 -19.07
CA ALA A 595 5.09 -9.86 -20.36
C ALA A 595 5.19 -11.23 -21.10
N GLY A 596 4.98 -12.34 -20.39
CA GLY A 596 5.04 -13.70 -20.95
C GLY A 596 6.44 -14.32 -21.05
N GLN A 597 7.49 -13.60 -20.68
CA GLN A 597 8.86 -14.11 -20.50
C GLN A 597 9.09 -14.47 -19.03
N SER A 598 9.91 -15.49 -18.77
CA SER A 598 10.30 -15.91 -17.43
C SER A 598 11.79 -16.30 -17.37
N GLY A 599 12.36 -16.25 -16.17
CA GLY A 599 13.74 -16.65 -15.91
C GLY A 599 14.77 -15.61 -16.37
N GLU A 600 15.88 -16.05 -16.95
CA GLU A 600 17.02 -15.16 -17.22
C GLU A 600 16.71 -14.04 -18.24
N GLN A 601 15.89 -14.34 -19.25
CA GLN A 601 15.49 -13.33 -20.24
C GLN A 601 14.64 -12.22 -19.59
N ALA A 602 13.68 -12.61 -18.74
CA ALA A 602 12.86 -11.67 -17.99
C ALA A 602 13.71 -10.82 -17.02
N LEU A 603 14.67 -11.45 -16.34
CA LEU A 603 15.62 -10.74 -15.48
C LEU A 603 16.41 -9.69 -16.28
N GLN A 604 16.95 -10.05 -17.44
CA GLN A 604 17.71 -9.12 -18.28
C GLN A 604 16.86 -7.93 -18.74
N THR A 605 15.60 -8.16 -19.15
CA THR A 605 14.69 -7.09 -19.55
C THR A 605 14.36 -6.15 -18.37
N LEU A 606 14.06 -6.72 -17.20
CA LEU A 606 13.73 -5.95 -15.99
C LEU A 606 14.91 -5.10 -15.50
N LEU A 607 16.13 -5.62 -15.58
CA LEU A 607 17.36 -4.89 -15.23
C LEU A 607 17.71 -3.77 -16.23
N GLY A 608 17.20 -3.87 -17.46
CA GLY A 608 17.38 -2.84 -18.49
C GLY A 608 16.51 -1.60 -18.29
N PHE A 609 15.58 -1.61 -17.33
CA PHE A 609 14.75 -0.43 -17.04
C PHE A 609 15.57 0.67 -16.40
N HIS A 610 15.60 1.83 -17.06
CA HIS A 610 16.23 3.04 -16.52
C HIS A 610 15.24 3.93 -15.76
N GLN A 611 13.94 3.86 -16.07
CA GLN A 611 12.88 4.67 -15.43
C GLN A 611 11.64 3.83 -15.13
N ALA A 612 11.65 3.09 -14.01
CA ALA A 612 10.50 2.28 -13.59
C ALA A 612 10.08 2.63 -12.17
N ASP A 613 8.78 2.56 -11.91
CA ASP A 613 8.29 2.51 -10.54
C ASP A 613 8.44 1.09 -10.03
N PHE A 614 8.79 0.97 -8.75
CA PHE A 614 8.96 -0.31 -8.12
C PHE A 614 8.16 -0.42 -6.83
N ARG A 615 7.78 -1.65 -6.53
CA ARG A 615 7.06 -2.02 -5.33
C ARG A 615 7.68 -3.28 -4.76
N TYR A 616 8.34 -3.18 -3.62
CA TYR A 616 8.88 -4.31 -2.90
C TYR A 616 7.92 -4.74 -1.81
N ASP A 617 7.43 -5.96 -1.91
CA ASP A 617 6.53 -6.59 -0.96
C ASP A 617 7.27 -7.71 -0.22
N PRO A 618 7.65 -7.50 1.05
CA PRO A 618 8.39 -8.48 1.85
C PRO A 618 7.56 -9.72 2.21
N ASP A 619 6.23 -9.64 2.19
CA ASP A 619 5.34 -10.74 2.55
C ASP A 619 4.91 -11.59 1.33
N SER A 620 5.06 -11.05 0.12
CA SER A 620 4.79 -11.76 -1.13
C SER A 620 5.90 -12.78 -1.47
N LEU A 621 5.77 -14.00 -0.96
CA LEU A 621 6.61 -15.15 -1.33
C LEU A 621 6.05 -15.97 -2.53
N LEU A 622 6.92 -16.60 -3.33
CA LEU A 622 6.47 -17.59 -4.33
C LEU A 622 6.22 -18.94 -3.64
N LEU A 623 5.12 -19.60 -4.03
CA LEU A 623 4.70 -20.90 -3.51
C LEU A 623 5.22 -22.09 -4.35
N ASP A 624 5.95 -21.84 -5.44
CA ASP A 624 6.61 -22.87 -6.28
C ASP A 624 7.56 -22.20 -7.32
N PRO A 625 8.85 -22.61 -7.47
CA PRO A 625 9.78 -22.00 -8.43
C PRO A 625 10.02 -22.81 -9.72
N PRO A 626 10.16 -22.14 -10.87
CA PRO A 626 11.18 -22.47 -11.89
C PRO A 626 12.49 -21.79 -11.48
N HIS A 627 13.48 -22.56 -11.03
CA HIS A 627 14.67 -22.00 -10.36
C HIS A 627 15.59 -21.22 -11.30
N LEU A 628 15.87 -19.97 -10.96
CA LEU A 628 17.04 -19.21 -11.38
C LEU A 628 17.92 -18.97 -10.14
N ASP A 629 18.77 -19.91 -9.72
CA ASP A 629 19.62 -19.72 -8.54
C ASP A 629 20.85 -18.84 -8.89
N LYS A 630 20.70 -17.52 -8.84
CA LYS A 630 21.78 -16.57 -9.12
C LYS A 630 22.13 -15.72 -7.90
N ALA A 631 23.42 -15.74 -7.55
CA ALA A 631 23.99 -14.84 -6.55
C ALA A 631 23.90 -13.38 -7.02
N MET A 632 23.56 -12.48 -6.09
CA MET A 632 23.34 -11.05 -6.39
C MET A 632 24.58 -10.40 -7.02
N ASP A 633 25.78 -10.77 -6.58
CA ASP A 633 27.04 -10.24 -7.12
C ASP A 633 27.25 -10.62 -8.60
N SER A 634 26.82 -11.83 -9.01
CA SER A 634 26.87 -12.27 -10.41
C SER A 634 25.89 -11.46 -11.27
N VAL A 635 24.69 -11.19 -10.74
CA VAL A 635 23.68 -10.35 -11.42
C VAL A 635 24.19 -8.92 -11.58
N ILE A 636 24.78 -8.34 -10.53
CA ILE A 636 25.33 -6.96 -10.55
C ILE A 636 26.51 -6.87 -11.54
N GLN A 637 27.39 -7.87 -11.60
CA GLN A 637 28.50 -7.90 -12.55
C GLN A 637 28.04 -7.96 -14.01
N GLN A 638 26.96 -8.70 -14.32
CA GLN A 638 26.38 -8.70 -15.68
C GLN A 638 25.90 -7.31 -16.12
N ILE A 639 25.50 -6.46 -15.17
CA ILE A 639 25.11 -5.07 -15.44
C ILE A 639 26.35 -4.21 -15.73
N ALA A 640 27.45 -4.41 -15.00
CA ALA A 640 28.67 -3.60 -15.12
C ALA A 640 29.42 -3.81 -16.45
N VAL A 641 29.32 -5.00 -17.07
CA VAL A 641 30.00 -5.33 -18.34
C VAL A 641 29.37 -4.62 -19.55
N ARG A 642 28.15 -4.09 -19.44
CA ARG A 642 27.45 -3.39 -20.53
C ARG A 642 27.27 -1.89 -20.24
N ARG A 643 28.37 -1.14 -20.17
CA ARG A 643 28.31 0.27 -20.60
C ARG A 643 28.21 0.29 -22.14
N PRO A 644 27.31 1.09 -22.75
CA PRO A 644 27.23 1.13 -24.20
C PRO A 644 28.47 1.84 -24.74
N THR A 645 29.36 1.11 -25.38
CA THR A 645 30.19 1.67 -26.44
C THR A 645 29.24 2.12 -27.54
N VAL A 646 28.99 3.42 -27.61
CA VAL A 646 28.30 4.04 -28.74
C VAL A 646 29.18 3.84 -29.98
N SER A 647 28.87 2.82 -30.77
CA SER A 647 29.26 2.75 -32.18
C SER A 647 28.06 3.21 -33.00
N VAL A 648 28.12 4.45 -33.48
CA VAL A 648 27.20 4.99 -34.48
C VAL A 648 27.39 4.16 -35.77
N PRO A 649 26.36 3.47 -36.31
CA PRO A 649 26.42 3.01 -37.68
C PRO A 649 26.15 4.21 -38.59
N THR A 650 27.15 4.55 -39.39
CA THR A 650 27.03 5.44 -40.54
C THR A 650 26.14 4.81 -41.60
N VAL A 651 24.98 5.44 -41.86
CA VAL A 651 24.42 5.61 -43.21
C VAL A 651 23.77 6.99 -43.28
#